data_AF-A0A2H3IEQ8-F1
#
_entry.id   AF-A0A2H3IEQ8-F1
#
_cell.length_a   1.000
_cell.length_b   1.000
_cell.length_c   1.000
_cell.angle_alpha   90.00
_cell.angle_beta   90.00
_cell.angle_gamma   90.00
#
_symmetry.space_group_name_H-M   'P 1'
#
loop_
_entity.id
_entity.type
_entity.pdbx_description
1 polymer ?
#
loop_
_entity_poly.entity_id
_entity_poly.type
_entity_poly.pdbx_seq_one_letter_code
_entity_poly.pdbx_strand_id
1 'polypeptide(L)'
;MPSDLSLVEIDSLEIQVIIDNELDPLSQPAPDTVHLAGGTMPLIALSTSPALQPGERGNAVKEFRMEDICCSAHGLSIMITATQGDVKRTVLFDTGPEEQAWERNVNRLKADISQIDLIVLSHWHRDHSGGMLKAIDMIHQAKKSKSDDNKVVVDVHPSRPDYRGFALGDKIVSLEADPSFQEITNHGATLNKHYETHAVLDNMFLVSGEIPRETTYENGVKFGMRFDQSENEWISDEKIADERFLTCRGIVVFTGCSHAGVVNTSRYASKLVNNNDGKDQSNVPLHAIVGGYHLATASDVKNIDATVSDLKSLDPAIMMAGHCTGWRAKFCIERAMPASGTAHSLWRFTTRAPPRQSPFSQLRQQRRFVHPNEFRPLVPPSPSSLGKAAPAKTYTRTRKWLRRLVYISLTTGVICAIDRTFYASSLTRTTRTFALGLLVAIDYKINFRPNPPFAESIAAVHQRNAERLSDLLRHNGGLYLKIGQAIAMQSAILPPEFQKMFSRMFDDAPQNDWKDVERVIREDFGKPVEDVFGVSFTGDPTKGVMERKARASASVAQVHWARLADGREVAIKIQKREIAAQVQWDLWAFKIVSFIYSKWFDIPFYNLVPFVSERLFLETDFENEARNAEQMAEFVANEPRLRNRVYIPKVYHELSSKRVMTAEWIEGVRLWDKDAITRPWRGGWREGSPGSHGTPLDPPDKQIPSREELARRSVASLKIKPERTHWKGWKERGGLGLSLKEVMTTMVDLFSAQMFLWGWVHCDPHPGNIFVRRQPNGKPEIVLIDHGLYIQMTPTFRHQYSRFWKALMTLDNKTLKEIAGQWGVNNPDIFASATLMRPYRGGNMSTAKGIERLSKEERANRSYEMQQAARKAIREILGDETKWPRELIFIGRNLRIVQGNNQFLGSPVNRVKITATWASRALVESPDIPLSQRIRNFGGHIVFHFVLFTSDLVFYISKIRQLLGWGGGMEDDIEKQMKIMAKDMGVELDDNLFEG
;
A
#
# COMPACT_ATOMS: atom_id res chain seq x y z
N MET A 1 -29.40 -21.36 -42.08
CA MET A 1 -29.28 -19.90 -41.99
C MET A 1 -30.03 -19.32 -43.18
N PRO A 2 -30.65 -18.13 -43.13
CA PRO A 2 -31.20 -17.51 -44.32
C PRO A 2 -30.08 -17.27 -45.35
N SER A 3 -30.37 -17.45 -46.63
CA SER A 3 -29.43 -17.33 -47.76
C SER A 3 -28.78 -15.95 -47.93
N ASP A 4 -29.25 -14.95 -47.17
CA ASP A 4 -28.81 -13.54 -47.22
C ASP A 4 -27.62 -13.21 -46.31
N LEU A 5 -27.03 -14.19 -45.60
CA LEU A 5 -25.87 -13.97 -44.71
C LEU A 5 -24.51 -14.27 -45.37
N SER A 6 -24.47 -14.39 -46.70
CA SER A 6 -23.24 -14.67 -47.45
C SER A 6 -22.36 -13.42 -47.58
N LEU A 7 -21.22 -13.41 -46.87
CA LEU A 7 -20.26 -12.32 -46.93
C LEU A 7 -19.44 -12.36 -48.22
N VAL A 8 -19.23 -11.19 -48.82
CA VAL A 8 -18.32 -11.05 -49.96
C VAL A 8 -16.86 -11.02 -49.50
N GLU A 9 -15.95 -11.46 -50.36
CA GLU A 9 -14.50 -11.38 -50.11
C GLU A 9 -14.03 -9.95 -50.37
N ILE A 10 -13.26 -9.40 -49.44
CA ILE A 10 -12.73 -8.04 -49.48
C ILE A 10 -11.23 -8.07 -49.79
N ASP A 11 -10.73 -7.11 -50.55
CA ASP A 11 -9.32 -7.04 -50.96
C ASP A 11 -8.44 -6.45 -49.84
N SER A 12 -9.00 -5.50 -49.08
CA SER A 12 -8.30 -4.87 -47.96
C SER A 12 -9.27 -4.30 -46.92
N LEU A 13 -8.77 -4.19 -45.69
CA LEU A 13 -9.47 -3.63 -44.55
C LEU A 13 -8.57 -2.57 -43.91
N GLU A 14 -9.06 -1.34 -43.80
CA GLU A 14 -8.41 -0.25 -43.08
C GLU A 14 -9.13 -0.02 -41.76
N ILE A 15 -8.38 0.02 -40.66
CA ILE A 15 -8.91 0.24 -39.30
C ILE A 15 -8.29 1.51 -38.77
N GLN A 16 -9.10 2.56 -38.62
CA GLN A 16 -8.70 3.81 -38.00
C GLN A 16 -9.40 3.97 -36.65
N VAL A 17 -8.64 3.81 -35.59
CA VAL A 17 -9.12 4.01 -34.22
C VAL A 17 -9.23 5.51 -33.94
N ILE A 18 -10.44 5.98 -33.64
CA ILE A 18 -10.70 7.38 -33.31
C ILE A 18 -10.67 7.59 -31.79
N ILE A 19 -11.24 6.64 -31.05
CA ILE A 19 -11.19 6.61 -29.58
C ILE A 19 -10.89 5.16 -29.16
N ASP A 20 -9.79 4.98 -28.44
CA ASP A 20 -9.45 3.75 -27.70
C ASP A 20 -8.51 4.17 -26.57
N ASN A 21 -9.08 4.83 -25.57
CA ASN A 21 -8.25 5.43 -24.55
C ASN A 21 -7.85 4.43 -23.47
N GLU A 22 -6.55 4.37 -23.23
CA GLU A 22 -5.90 3.42 -22.33
C GLU A 22 -5.82 3.95 -20.88
N LEU A 23 -6.98 4.26 -20.30
CA LEU A 23 -7.12 4.32 -18.84
C LEU A 23 -7.70 3.00 -18.36
N ASP A 24 -7.14 2.47 -17.28
CA ASP A 24 -7.64 1.28 -16.61
C ASP A 24 -8.30 1.64 -15.26
N PRO A 25 -9.45 2.35 -15.25
CA PRO A 25 -10.16 2.67 -14.02
C PRO A 25 -10.91 1.45 -13.47
N LEU A 26 -11.07 0.40 -14.28
CA LEU A 26 -11.82 -0.81 -13.96
C LEU A 26 -10.95 -1.82 -13.20
N SER A 27 -9.68 -1.98 -13.58
CA SER A 27 -8.80 -2.92 -12.89
C SER A 27 -8.49 -2.44 -11.49
N GLN A 28 -8.48 -3.40 -10.56
CA GLN A 28 -7.87 -3.16 -9.27
C GLN A 28 -6.35 -3.10 -9.46
N PRO A 29 -5.67 -2.00 -9.09
CA PRO A 29 -4.23 -1.97 -9.12
C PRO A 29 -3.69 -3.09 -8.22
N ALA A 30 -2.55 -3.65 -8.61
CA ALA A 30 -1.87 -4.58 -7.73
C ALA A 30 -1.54 -3.86 -6.40
N PRO A 31 -1.57 -4.53 -5.24
CA PRO A 31 -1.42 -3.91 -3.92
C PRO A 31 -0.13 -3.07 -3.73
N ASP A 32 0.81 -3.19 -4.66
CA ASP A 32 2.16 -2.64 -4.73
C ASP A 32 2.35 -1.54 -5.80
N THR A 33 1.31 -1.14 -6.54
CA THR A 33 1.41 -0.05 -7.54
C THR A 33 1.31 1.32 -6.87
N VAL A 34 2.17 2.28 -7.24
CA VAL A 34 2.13 3.68 -6.76
C VAL A 34 0.71 4.24 -6.95
N HIS A 35 0.10 4.78 -5.88
CA HIS A 35 -1.25 5.34 -5.92
C HIS A 35 -1.36 6.41 -7.01
N LEU A 36 -2.10 6.10 -8.07
CA LEU A 36 -2.54 7.05 -9.09
C LEU A 36 -3.57 8.01 -8.48
N ALA A 37 -3.53 9.27 -8.91
CA ALA A 37 -4.42 10.34 -8.44
C ALA A 37 -5.91 10.17 -8.86
N GLY A 38 -6.28 9.06 -9.54
CA GLY A 38 -7.65 8.68 -9.85
C GLY A 38 -7.92 7.27 -9.33
N GLY A 39 -8.90 7.12 -8.44
CA GLY A 39 -9.28 5.83 -7.87
C GLY A 39 -9.91 4.87 -8.90
N THR A 40 -10.33 3.69 -8.46
CA THR A 40 -11.13 2.76 -9.28
C THR A 40 -12.47 3.39 -9.68
N MET A 41 -13.18 2.85 -10.68
CA MET A 41 -14.51 3.32 -11.11
C MET A 41 -15.47 3.61 -9.93
N PRO A 42 -15.57 2.76 -8.88
CA PRO A 42 -16.35 3.08 -7.67
C PRO A 42 -15.89 4.34 -6.92
N LEU A 43 -14.58 4.59 -6.83
CA LEU A 43 -14.02 5.77 -6.19
C LEU A 43 -14.31 7.04 -6.99
N ILE A 44 -14.17 6.98 -8.32
CA ILE A 44 -14.53 8.09 -9.22
C ILE A 44 -16.02 8.40 -9.04
N ALA A 45 -16.87 7.36 -9.14
CA ALA A 45 -18.30 7.49 -8.95
C ALA A 45 -18.75 8.02 -7.58
N LEU A 46 -18.00 7.77 -6.52
CA LEU A 46 -18.32 8.31 -5.20
C LEU A 46 -17.79 9.73 -4.99
N SER A 47 -16.68 10.11 -5.63
CA SER A 47 -15.96 11.35 -5.33
C SER A 47 -16.33 12.53 -6.23
N THR A 48 -16.62 12.30 -7.51
CA THR A 48 -16.86 13.38 -8.50
C THR A 48 -18.32 13.50 -8.92
N SER A 49 -19.08 12.39 -8.88
CA SER A 49 -20.45 12.36 -9.39
C SER A 49 -21.47 13.17 -8.57
N PRO A 50 -22.34 13.96 -9.23
CA PRO A 50 -23.42 14.69 -8.58
C PRO A 50 -24.41 13.75 -7.89
N ALA A 51 -25.00 14.22 -6.78
CA ALA A 51 -26.08 13.51 -6.10
C ALA A 51 -27.38 13.64 -6.90
N LEU A 52 -28.10 12.53 -7.07
CA LEU A 52 -29.45 12.53 -7.65
C LEU A 52 -30.47 12.92 -6.59
N GLN A 53 -31.57 13.56 -7.01
CA GLN A 53 -32.65 13.85 -6.06
C GLN A 53 -33.34 12.55 -5.62
N PRO A 54 -33.76 12.44 -4.34
CA PRO A 54 -34.45 11.25 -3.87
C PRO A 54 -35.68 10.92 -4.73
N GLY A 55 -35.72 9.72 -5.29
CA GLY A 55 -36.83 9.24 -6.12
C GLY A 55 -36.77 9.64 -7.60
N GLU A 56 -35.76 10.39 -8.05
CA GLU A 56 -35.62 10.81 -9.46
C GLU A 56 -35.43 9.61 -10.42
N ARG A 57 -34.70 8.58 -9.98
CA ARG A 57 -34.44 7.33 -10.71
C ARG A 57 -34.48 6.15 -9.74
N GLY A 58 -35.64 5.92 -9.13
CA GLY A 58 -35.81 4.93 -8.06
C GLY A 58 -34.89 5.19 -6.86
N ASN A 59 -34.09 4.19 -6.48
CA ASN A 59 -33.13 4.24 -5.36
C ASN A 59 -31.68 4.59 -5.78
N ALA A 60 -31.46 5.10 -7.00
CA ALA A 60 -30.14 5.60 -7.40
C ALA A 60 -29.75 6.84 -6.58
N VAL A 61 -28.49 6.88 -6.13
CA VAL A 61 -27.99 7.95 -5.24
C VAL A 61 -27.11 8.96 -5.96
N LYS A 62 -26.53 8.59 -7.11
CA LYS A 62 -25.56 9.39 -7.87
C LYS A 62 -25.64 9.11 -9.37
N GLU A 63 -25.26 10.10 -10.16
CA GLU A 63 -25.08 9.99 -11.62
C GLU A 63 -23.59 10.06 -11.99
N PHE A 64 -23.08 9.00 -12.58
CA PHE A 64 -21.73 8.90 -13.10
C PHE A 64 -21.67 9.42 -14.53
N ARG A 65 -20.88 10.47 -14.75
CA ARG A 65 -20.71 11.11 -16.04
C ARG A 65 -19.37 10.78 -16.65
N MET A 66 -19.36 10.46 -17.95
CA MET A 66 -18.12 10.06 -18.63
C MET A 66 -17.11 11.22 -18.73
N GLU A 67 -17.61 12.47 -18.76
CA GLU A 67 -16.81 13.70 -18.74
C GLU A 67 -15.99 13.88 -17.45
N ASP A 68 -16.37 13.21 -16.36
CA ASP A 68 -15.65 13.27 -15.07
C ASP A 68 -14.40 12.35 -15.04
N ILE A 69 -14.22 11.44 -16.01
CA ILE A 69 -13.15 10.42 -16.01
C ILE A 69 -11.85 10.93 -16.66
N CYS A 70 -11.17 11.93 -16.08
CA CYS A 70 -9.85 12.46 -16.49
C CYS A 70 -9.59 12.61 -18.03
N CYS A 71 -8.43 13.10 -18.46
CA CYS A 71 -8.26 13.68 -19.81
C CYS A 71 -8.27 12.72 -21.01
N SER A 72 -8.58 11.43 -20.86
CA SER A 72 -8.62 10.48 -21.98
C SER A 72 -9.89 9.63 -21.96
N ALA A 73 -11.07 10.23 -21.87
CA ALA A 73 -12.36 9.71 -22.35
C ALA A 73 -12.45 8.16 -22.55
N HIS A 74 -12.68 7.41 -21.47
CA HIS A 74 -12.77 5.94 -21.49
C HIS A 74 -13.94 5.48 -22.37
N GLY A 75 -13.67 4.75 -23.46
CA GLY A 75 -14.67 4.25 -24.39
C GLY A 75 -14.04 3.88 -25.73
N LEU A 76 -14.88 3.55 -26.73
CA LEU A 76 -14.43 3.06 -28.04
C LEU A 76 -15.14 3.71 -29.20
N SER A 77 -14.36 3.99 -30.23
CA SER A 77 -14.89 4.24 -31.56
C SER A 77 -13.84 3.95 -32.64
N ILE A 78 -14.23 3.11 -33.59
CA ILE A 78 -13.36 2.61 -34.66
C ILE A 78 -14.03 2.87 -36.00
N MET A 79 -13.33 3.56 -36.89
CA MET A 79 -13.71 3.73 -38.28
C MET A 79 -13.08 2.61 -39.12
N ILE A 80 -13.91 1.80 -39.78
CA ILE A 80 -13.51 0.57 -40.46
C ILE A 80 -13.92 0.66 -41.92
N THR A 81 -12.95 0.67 -42.83
CA THR A 81 -13.18 0.77 -44.28
C THR A 81 -12.80 -0.53 -44.97
N ALA A 82 -13.77 -1.21 -45.56
CA ALA A 82 -13.55 -2.35 -46.45
C ALA A 82 -13.47 -1.89 -47.91
N THR A 83 -12.54 -2.47 -48.66
CA THR A 83 -12.40 -2.24 -50.11
C THR A 83 -12.58 -3.55 -50.87
N GLN A 84 -13.44 -3.53 -51.89
CA GLN A 84 -13.60 -4.61 -52.86
C GLN A 84 -13.61 -4.01 -54.27
N GLY A 85 -12.57 -4.30 -55.06
CA GLY A 85 -12.29 -3.64 -56.32
C GLY A 85 -12.20 -2.12 -56.14
N ASP A 86 -13.06 -1.39 -56.86
CA ASP A 86 -13.16 0.07 -56.77
C ASP A 86 -14.19 0.56 -55.72
N VAL A 87 -14.92 -0.35 -55.07
CA VAL A 87 -15.96 -0.01 -54.09
C VAL A 87 -15.34 0.04 -52.68
N LYS A 88 -15.55 1.16 -51.98
CA LYS A 88 -15.18 1.34 -50.57
C LYS A 88 -16.42 1.56 -49.73
N ARG A 89 -16.50 0.85 -48.60
CA ARG A 89 -17.59 0.95 -47.63
C ARG A 89 -17.03 1.16 -46.24
N THR A 90 -17.54 2.16 -45.52
CA THR A 90 -17.02 2.51 -44.20
C THR A 90 -18.09 2.42 -43.11
N VAL A 91 -17.78 1.62 -42.09
CA VAL A 91 -18.54 1.51 -40.85
C VAL A 91 -17.86 2.34 -39.77
N LEU A 92 -18.64 3.12 -39.03
CA LEU A 92 -18.24 3.63 -37.73
C LEU A 92 -18.78 2.71 -36.64
N PHE A 93 -17.90 1.92 -36.04
CA PHE A 93 -18.24 1.00 -34.96
C PHE A 93 -18.05 1.71 -33.61
N ASP A 94 -19.17 1.93 -32.91
CA ASP A 94 -19.30 2.77 -31.73
C ASP A 94 -18.86 4.23 -31.94
N THR A 95 -19.19 5.10 -30.98
CA THR A 95 -19.04 6.58 -31.09
C THR A 95 -18.31 7.20 -29.90
N GLY A 96 -17.83 6.36 -28.97
CA GLY A 96 -17.13 6.77 -27.78
C GLY A 96 -18.03 7.40 -26.71
N PRO A 97 -17.40 7.91 -25.63
CA PRO A 97 -18.11 8.23 -24.40
C PRO A 97 -18.79 9.59 -24.35
N GLU A 98 -18.32 10.55 -25.15
CA GLU A 98 -18.82 11.92 -25.12
C GLU A 98 -18.55 12.64 -26.44
N GLU A 99 -19.40 13.62 -26.75
CA GLU A 99 -19.36 14.41 -27.98
C GLU A 99 -18.05 15.19 -28.17
N GLN A 100 -17.52 15.77 -27.09
CA GLN A 100 -16.31 16.60 -27.15
C GLN A 100 -15.07 15.77 -27.47
N ALA A 101 -14.94 14.57 -26.91
CA ALA A 101 -13.84 13.66 -27.21
C ALA A 101 -13.86 13.23 -28.68
N TRP A 102 -15.05 12.91 -29.20
CA TRP A 102 -15.27 12.57 -30.60
C TRP A 102 -14.81 13.71 -31.54
N GLU A 103 -15.37 14.91 -31.36
CA GLU A 103 -15.03 16.08 -32.18
C GLU A 103 -13.54 16.40 -32.14
N ARG A 104 -12.92 16.36 -30.96
CA ARG A 104 -11.50 16.64 -30.77
C ARG A 104 -10.60 15.63 -31.47
N ASN A 105 -10.94 14.34 -31.43
CA ASN A 105 -10.11 13.29 -32.01
C ASN A 105 -10.24 13.26 -33.53
N VAL A 106 -11.45 13.37 -34.07
CA VAL A 106 -11.69 13.45 -35.52
C VAL A 106 -10.90 14.61 -36.13
N ASN A 107 -10.98 15.80 -35.52
CA ASN A 107 -10.28 16.99 -36.00
C ASN A 107 -8.75 16.85 -35.92
N ARG A 108 -8.21 16.24 -34.84
CA ARG A 108 -6.76 16.04 -34.66
C ARG A 108 -6.19 14.98 -35.60
N LEU A 109 -6.90 13.86 -35.77
CA LEU A 109 -6.51 12.77 -36.66
C LEU A 109 -6.71 13.13 -38.13
N LYS A 110 -7.46 14.21 -38.42
CA LYS A 110 -7.90 14.58 -39.77
C LYS A 110 -8.58 13.40 -40.47
N ALA A 111 -9.39 12.66 -39.71
CA ALA A 111 -10.12 11.52 -40.23
C ALA A 111 -11.14 12.01 -41.27
N ASP A 112 -11.18 11.36 -42.43
CA ASP A 112 -12.12 11.71 -43.49
C ASP A 112 -13.49 11.10 -43.18
N ILE A 113 -14.25 11.74 -42.29
CA ILE A 113 -15.53 11.22 -41.79
C ILE A 113 -16.67 11.28 -42.82
N SER A 114 -16.48 11.94 -43.97
CA SER A 114 -17.51 11.97 -45.02
C SER A 114 -17.73 10.60 -45.66
N GLN A 115 -16.75 9.70 -45.55
CA GLN A 115 -16.81 8.36 -46.14
C GLN A 115 -17.64 7.38 -45.32
N ILE A 116 -18.07 7.76 -44.10
CA ILE A 116 -18.85 6.89 -43.21
C ILE A 116 -20.24 6.69 -43.81
N ASP A 117 -20.58 5.43 -44.09
CA ASP A 117 -21.87 5.03 -44.66
C ASP A 117 -22.86 4.60 -43.57
N LEU A 118 -22.35 3.96 -42.51
CA LEU A 118 -23.13 3.31 -41.47
C LEU A 118 -22.46 3.49 -40.11
N ILE A 119 -23.23 3.86 -39.09
CA ILE A 119 -22.84 3.78 -37.68
C ILE A 119 -23.45 2.50 -37.11
N VAL A 120 -22.64 1.64 -36.50
CA VAL A 120 -23.10 0.44 -35.78
C VAL A 120 -22.76 0.61 -34.31
N LEU A 121 -23.79 0.54 -33.46
CA LEU A 121 -23.60 0.50 -32.01
C LEU A 121 -23.50 -0.95 -31.55
N SER A 122 -22.43 -1.29 -30.84
CA SER A 122 -22.20 -2.62 -30.28
C SER A 122 -23.24 -2.99 -29.22
N HIS A 123 -23.52 -2.07 -28.29
CA HIS A 123 -24.54 -2.22 -27.23
C HIS A 123 -24.87 -0.85 -26.60
N TRP A 124 -25.96 -0.79 -25.83
CA TRP A 124 -26.36 0.43 -25.13
C TRP A 124 -25.56 0.63 -23.85
N HIS A 125 -24.42 1.30 -23.96
CA HIS A 125 -23.66 1.75 -22.82
C HIS A 125 -22.99 3.08 -23.16
N ARG A 126 -22.95 3.99 -22.19
CA ARG A 126 -22.64 5.40 -22.42
C ARG A 126 -21.24 5.62 -23.02
N ASP A 127 -20.27 4.77 -22.70
CA ASP A 127 -18.90 4.82 -23.23
C ASP A 127 -18.77 4.41 -24.72
N HIS A 128 -19.85 3.90 -25.31
CA HIS A 128 -19.95 3.56 -26.73
C HIS A 128 -20.91 4.47 -27.51
N SER A 129 -21.94 5.02 -26.85
CA SER A 129 -23.02 5.77 -27.49
C SER A 129 -22.95 7.29 -27.28
N GLY A 130 -22.18 7.77 -26.30
CA GLY A 130 -22.25 9.15 -25.83
C GLY A 130 -21.82 10.20 -26.86
N GLY A 131 -20.97 9.84 -27.83
CA GLY A 131 -20.56 10.73 -28.93
C GLY A 131 -21.50 10.76 -30.15
N MET A 132 -22.57 9.95 -30.15
CA MET A 132 -23.35 9.64 -31.36
C MET A 132 -24.00 10.84 -32.04
N LEU A 133 -24.66 11.72 -31.28
CA LEU A 133 -25.39 12.86 -31.85
C LEU A 133 -24.43 13.82 -32.56
N LYS A 134 -23.32 14.16 -31.91
CA LYS A 134 -22.25 14.96 -32.50
C LYS A 134 -21.61 14.27 -33.72
N ALA A 135 -21.44 12.95 -33.69
CA ALA A 135 -20.93 12.20 -34.83
C ALA A 135 -21.84 12.33 -36.05
N ILE A 136 -23.15 12.18 -35.88
CA ILE A 136 -24.15 12.35 -36.94
C ILE A 136 -24.05 13.75 -37.56
N ASP A 137 -24.06 14.79 -36.72
CA ASP A 137 -23.99 16.19 -37.17
C ASP A 137 -22.72 16.46 -37.99
N MET A 138 -21.57 16.03 -37.49
CA MET A 138 -20.28 16.24 -38.16
C MET A 138 -20.18 15.45 -39.47
N ILE A 139 -20.70 14.22 -39.52
CA ILE A 139 -20.71 13.38 -40.73
C ILE A 139 -21.58 14.03 -41.81
N HIS A 140 -22.79 14.51 -41.47
CA HIS A 140 -23.65 15.20 -42.43
C HIS A 140 -23.01 16.48 -42.96
N GLN A 141 -22.38 17.28 -42.07
CA GLN A 141 -21.65 18.48 -42.49
C GLN A 141 -20.51 18.14 -43.46
N ALA A 142 -19.74 17.07 -43.17
CA ALA A 142 -18.65 16.62 -44.02
C ALA A 142 -19.13 16.08 -45.37
N LYS A 143 -20.21 15.28 -45.39
CA LYS A 143 -20.84 14.77 -46.62
C LYS A 143 -21.37 15.91 -47.49
N LYS A 144 -22.07 16.87 -46.89
CA LYS A 144 -22.57 18.06 -47.57
C LYS A 144 -21.45 18.91 -48.18
N SER A 145 -20.29 19.01 -47.51
CA SER A 145 -19.11 19.70 -48.05
C SER A 145 -18.52 19.03 -49.31
N LYS A 146 -18.81 17.75 -49.54
CA LYS A 146 -18.45 16.98 -50.73
C LYS A 146 -19.63 16.75 -51.70
N SER A 147 -20.72 17.51 -51.53
CA SER A 147 -21.94 17.37 -52.35
C SER A 147 -22.61 15.99 -52.27
N ASP A 148 -22.45 15.28 -51.15
CA ASP A 148 -23.17 14.05 -50.82
C ASP A 148 -24.31 14.38 -49.84
N ASP A 149 -25.56 14.24 -50.29
CA ASP A 149 -26.76 14.51 -49.48
C ASP A 149 -27.33 13.23 -48.82
N ASN A 150 -26.62 12.11 -48.89
CA ASN A 150 -27.08 10.86 -48.27
C ASN A 150 -27.08 10.96 -46.75
N LYS A 151 -28.19 10.54 -46.14
CA LYS A 151 -28.31 10.42 -44.69
C LYS A 151 -27.45 9.27 -44.18
N VAL A 152 -26.73 9.50 -43.08
CA VAL A 152 -26.07 8.42 -42.35
C VAL A 152 -27.10 7.47 -41.76
N VAL A 153 -26.85 6.16 -41.88
CA VAL A 153 -27.67 5.13 -41.24
C VAL A 153 -27.06 4.80 -39.88
N VAL A 154 -27.90 4.62 -38.86
CA VAL A 154 -27.51 4.24 -37.51
C VAL A 154 -28.18 2.90 -37.18
N ASP A 155 -27.40 1.84 -37.06
CA ASP A 155 -27.85 0.50 -36.71
C ASP A 155 -27.63 0.20 -35.23
N VAL A 156 -28.72 -0.07 -34.52
CA VAL A 156 -28.74 -0.28 -33.08
C VAL A 156 -29.60 -1.47 -32.68
N HIS A 157 -29.35 -2.02 -31.50
CA HIS A 157 -30.24 -3.02 -30.92
C HIS A 157 -31.54 -2.36 -30.42
N PRO A 158 -32.73 -2.97 -30.58
CA PRO A 158 -34.00 -2.35 -30.17
C PRO A 158 -34.20 -2.22 -28.64
N SER A 159 -33.54 -3.07 -27.84
CA SER A 159 -33.66 -3.08 -26.37
C SER A 159 -32.79 -1.99 -25.70
N ARG A 160 -33.12 -0.73 -25.96
CA ARG A 160 -32.47 0.42 -25.29
C ARG A 160 -32.96 0.51 -23.83
N PRO A 161 -32.06 0.53 -22.83
CA PRO A 161 -32.42 0.85 -21.45
C PRO A 161 -32.68 2.35 -21.28
N ASP A 162 -33.53 2.74 -20.32
CA ASP A 162 -33.73 4.16 -20.00
C ASP A 162 -32.47 4.75 -19.38
N TYR A 163 -31.90 4.01 -18.42
CA TYR A 163 -30.58 4.24 -17.85
C TYR A 163 -29.91 2.90 -17.56
N ARG A 164 -28.58 2.87 -17.66
CA ARG A 164 -27.75 1.80 -17.08
C ARG A 164 -27.02 2.28 -15.86
N GLY A 165 -26.53 1.35 -15.06
CA GLY A 165 -25.83 1.64 -13.83
C GLY A 165 -25.23 0.39 -13.21
N PHE A 166 -24.71 0.55 -12.01
CA PHE A 166 -24.15 -0.57 -11.25
C PHE A 166 -24.49 -0.43 -9.77
N ALA A 167 -24.62 -1.59 -9.09
CA ALA A 167 -24.85 -1.65 -7.66
C ALA A 167 -23.52 -1.67 -6.89
N LEU A 168 -23.41 -0.81 -5.87
CA LEU A 168 -22.29 -0.72 -4.95
C LEU A 168 -22.78 -1.00 -3.51
N GLY A 169 -22.92 -2.29 -3.19
CA GLY A 169 -23.56 -2.71 -1.94
C GLY A 169 -25.07 -2.50 -2.02
N ASP A 170 -25.61 -1.67 -1.14
CA ASP A 170 -27.03 -1.28 -1.07
C ASP A 170 -27.38 -0.05 -1.93
N LYS A 171 -26.37 0.60 -2.53
CA LYS A 171 -26.52 1.84 -3.31
C LYS A 171 -26.43 1.57 -4.81
N ILE A 172 -27.20 2.31 -5.60
CA ILE A 172 -27.13 2.26 -7.06
C ILE A 172 -26.54 3.56 -7.61
N VAL A 173 -25.61 3.43 -8.55
CA VAL A 173 -25.05 4.54 -9.31
C VAL A 173 -25.55 4.42 -10.75
N SER A 174 -26.24 5.46 -11.23
CA SER A 174 -26.71 5.58 -12.62
C SER A 174 -25.58 6.10 -13.50
N LEU A 175 -25.46 5.62 -14.73
CA LEU A 175 -24.78 6.32 -15.82
C LEU A 175 -25.68 7.42 -16.39
N GLU A 176 -25.12 8.30 -17.21
CA GLU A 176 -25.88 9.20 -18.09
C GLU A 176 -26.75 8.39 -19.07
N ALA A 177 -27.86 9.00 -19.52
CA ALA A 177 -28.72 8.38 -20.52
C ALA A 177 -27.99 8.22 -21.86
N ASP A 178 -28.18 7.06 -22.50
CA ASP A 178 -27.85 6.89 -23.91
C ASP A 178 -28.79 7.73 -24.79
N PRO A 179 -28.35 8.19 -25.98
CA PRO A 179 -29.21 8.90 -26.92
C PRO A 179 -30.50 8.12 -27.21
N SER A 180 -31.63 8.80 -27.16
CA SER A 180 -32.92 8.23 -27.52
C SER A 180 -33.06 8.04 -29.03
N PHE A 181 -33.93 7.12 -29.44
CA PHE A 181 -34.28 6.94 -30.84
C PHE A 181 -34.80 8.24 -31.48
N GLN A 182 -35.51 9.07 -30.71
CA GLN A 182 -36.02 10.35 -31.18
C GLN A 182 -34.90 11.38 -31.39
N GLU A 183 -33.94 11.45 -30.48
CA GLU A 183 -32.77 12.34 -30.65
C GLU A 183 -31.96 11.94 -31.89
N ILE A 184 -31.68 10.64 -32.08
CA ILE A 184 -30.94 10.15 -33.26
C ILE A 184 -31.64 10.56 -34.58
N THR A 185 -32.96 10.42 -34.64
CA THR A 185 -33.74 10.78 -35.83
C THR A 185 -33.90 12.30 -35.99
N ASN A 186 -33.99 13.06 -34.90
CA ASN A 186 -34.02 14.53 -34.91
C ASN A 186 -32.71 15.12 -35.46
N HIS A 187 -31.58 14.45 -35.23
CA HIS A 187 -30.29 14.78 -35.83
C HIS A 187 -30.17 14.30 -37.30
N GLY A 188 -31.26 13.84 -37.91
CA GLY A 188 -31.36 13.58 -39.35
C GLY A 188 -30.83 12.22 -39.81
N ALA A 189 -30.44 11.33 -38.90
CA ALA A 189 -30.02 9.97 -39.24
C ALA A 189 -31.21 9.05 -39.56
N THR A 190 -30.96 8.04 -40.40
CA THR A 190 -31.92 6.94 -40.63
C THR A 190 -31.65 5.85 -39.60
N LEU A 191 -32.65 5.52 -38.77
CA LEU A 191 -32.49 4.56 -37.68
C LEU A 191 -32.92 3.15 -38.12
N ASN A 192 -31.98 2.21 -38.06
CA ASN A 192 -32.22 0.78 -38.24
C ASN A 192 -32.15 0.06 -36.89
N LYS A 193 -33.11 -0.81 -36.62
CA LYS A 193 -33.20 -1.57 -35.37
C LYS A 193 -33.25 -3.05 -35.67
N HIS A 194 -32.20 -3.78 -35.30
CA HIS A 194 -32.10 -5.21 -35.57
C HIS A 194 -31.74 -5.98 -34.30
N TYR A 195 -32.54 -7.01 -34.02
CA TYR A 195 -32.26 -8.02 -33.00
C TYR A 195 -31.40 -9.17 -33.55
N GLU A 196 -31.66 -9.55 -34.80
CA GLU A 196 -31.06 -10.72 -35.44
C GLU A 196 -29.78 -10.36 -36.20
N THR A 197 -28.95 -11.39 -36.43
CA THR A 197 -27.76 -11.29 -37.27
C THR A 197 -28.15 -10.91 -38.69
N HIS A 198 -27.49 -9.91 -39.27
CA HIS A 198 -27.78 -9.41 -40.61
C HIS A 198 -26.51 -8.85 -41.28
N ALA A 199 -26.50 -8.87 -42.61
CA ALA A 199 -25.41 -8.33 -43.41
C ALA A 199 -25.64 -6.84 -43.71
N VAL A 200 -24.56 -6.06 -43.79
CA VAL A 200 -24.60 -4.62 -44.04
C VAL A 200 -23.53 -4.21 -45.06
N LEU A 201 -23.76 -3.06 -45.71
CA LEU A 201 -22.88 -2.46 -46.72
C LEU A 201 -22.47 -3.46 -47.81
N ASP A 202 -23.43 -3.85 -48.65
CA ASP A 202 -23.23 -4.77 -49.78
C ASP A 202 -22.63 -6.14 -49.38
N ASN A 203 -23.04 -6.65 -48.22
CA ASN A 203 -22.55 -7.90 -47.62
C ASN A 203 -21.04 -7.93 -47.34
N MET A 204 -20.39 -6.77 -47.19
CA MET A 204 -18.98 -6.69 -46.78
C MET A 204 -18.79 -6.94 -45.28
N PHE A 205 -19.82 -6.62 -44.48
CA PHE A 205 -19.81 -6.81 -43.03
C PHE A 205 -21.06 -7.55 -42.54
N LEU A 206 -20.92 -8.22 -41.40
CA LEU A 206 -21.99 -8.87 -40.66
C LEU A 206 -22.07 -8.28 -39.27
N VAL A 207 -23.27 -7.87 -38.86
CA VAL A 207 -23.58 -7.49 -37.47
C VAL A 207 -24.26 -8.68 -36.80
N SER A 208 -23.77 -9.11 -35.65
CA SER A 208 -24.38 -10.23 -34.92
C SER A 208 -25.69 -9.84 -34.24
N GLY A 209 -26.56 -10.81 -33.97
CA GLY A 209 -27.55 -10.69 -32.90
C GLY A 209 -26.94 -10.94 -31.52
N GLU A 210 -27.77 -11.36 -30.56
CA GLU A 210 -27.33 -11.77 -29.22
C GLU A 210 -26.23 -12.85 -29.29
N ILE A 211 -25.17 -12.65 -28.52
CA ILE A 211 -24.00 -13.54 -28.48
C ILE A 211 -24.28 -14.71 -27.51
N PRO A 212 -24.23 -15.98 -27.96
CA PRO A 212 -24.39 -17.14 -27.08
C PRO A 212 -23.25 -17.27 -26.06
N ARG A 213 -23.57 -17.57 -24.80
CA ARG A 213 -22.57 -17.81 -23.74
C ARG A 213 -22.33 -19.32 -23.61
N GLU A 214 -21.21 -19.79 -24.15
CA GLU A 214 -20.83 -21.21 -24.16
C GLU A 214 -19.84 -21.56 -23.03
N THR A 215 -19.03 -20.59 -22.61
CA THR A 215 -18.07 -20.76 -21.50
C THR A 215 -18.74 -20.64 -20.13
N THR A 216 -18.22 -21.36 -19.13
CA THR A 216 -18.69 -21.23 -17.74
C THR A 216 -18.10 -20.04 -16.98
N TYR A 217 -17.13 -19.33 -17.57
CA TYR A 217 -16.36 -18.28 -16.92
C TYR A 217 -16.64 -16.86 -17.46
N GLU A 218 -17.09 -16.69 -18.70
CA GLU A 218 -17.51 -15.38 -19.25
C GLU A 218 -19.03 -15.16 -19.05
N ASN A 219 -19.42 -14.67 -17.87
CA ASN A 219 -20.82 -14.65 -17.43
C ASN A 219 -21.51 -13.27 -17.48
N GLY A 220 -20.84 -12.22 -17.98
CA GLY A 220 -21.36 -10.85 -18.00
C GLY A 220 -20.74 -9.92 -16.96
N VAL A 221 -21.41 -8.81 -16.68
CA VAL A 221 -20.98 -7.72 -15.81
C VAL A 221 -21.67 -7.84 -14.47
N LYS A 222 -20.92 -8.32 -13.48
CA LYS A 222 -21.45 -8.46 -12.13
C LYS A 222 -21.94 -7.12 -11.57
N PHE A 223 -23.11 -7.12 -10.94
CA PHE A 223 -23.78 -5.93 -10.41
C PHE A 223 -24.22 -4.91 -11.47
N GLY A 224 -24.19 -5.25 -12.76
CA GLY A 224 -24.81 -4.45 -13.81
C GLY A 224 -26.30 -4.32 -13.58
N MET A 225 -26.82 -3.09 -13.68
CA MET A 225 -28.23 -2.77 -13.45
C MET A 225 -28.77 -1.95 -14.62
N ARG A 226 -30.05 -2.13 -14.92
CA ARG A 226 -30.82 -1.25 -15.82
C ARG A 226 -32.01 -0.68 -15.08
N PHE A 227 -32.33 0.57 -15.36
CA PHE A 227 -33.50 1.23 -14.84
C PHE A 227 -34.69 0.95 -15.77
N ASP A 228 -35.82 0.57 -15.16
CA ASP A 228 -37.11 0.51 -15.82
C ASP A 228 -37.94 1.71 -15.38
N GLN A 229 -38.15 2.66 -16.28
CA GLN A 229 -38.91 3.86 -15.96
C GLN A 229 -40.40 3.57 -15.66
N SER A 230 -40.95 2.48 -16.19
CA SER A 230 -42.37 2.15 -16.01
C SER A 230 -42.67 1.66 -14.58
N GLU A 231 -41.75 0.89 -14.01
CA GLU A 231 -41.84 0.38 -12.63
C GLU A 231 -41.09 1.28 -11.62
N ASN A 232 -40.31 2.26 -12.11
CA ASN A 232 -39.43 3.11 -11.31
C ASN A 232 -38.44 2.31 -10.44
N GLU A 233 -37.98 1.16 -10.96
CA GLU A 233 -37.12 0.22 -10.27
C GLU A 233 -35.86 -0.10 -11.08
N TRP A 234 -34.79 -0.46 -10.36
CA TRP A 234 -33.57 -0.97 -10.95
C TRP A 234 -33.57 -2.49 -10.92
N ILE A 235 -33.45 -3.10 -12.10
CA ILE A 235 -33.39 -4.55 -12.25
C ILE A 235 -31.98 -4.97 -12.68
N SER A 236 -31.63 -6.22 -12.39
CA SER A 236 -30.35 -6.79 -12.80
C SER A 236 -30.23 -6.83 -14.33
N ASP A 237 -29.14 -6.28 -14.85
CA ASP A 237 -28.76 -6.31 -16.28
C ASP A 237 -27.35 -6.89 -16.43
N GLU A 238 -26.98 -7.86 -15.59
CA GLU A 238 -25.61 -8.40 -15.60
C GLU A 238 -25.23 -9.05 -16.94
N LYS A 239 -26.20 -9.48 -17.74
CA LYS A 239 -25.93 -10.12 -19.02
C LYS A 239 -25.56 -9.13 -20.11
N ILE A 240 -26.20 -7.96 -20.18
CA ILE A 240 -26.09 -7.03 -21.32
C ILE A 240 -26.36 -7.81 -22.64
N ALA A 241 -27.59 -8.30 -22.77
CA ALA A 241 -27.99 -9.22 -23.84
C ALA A 241 -28.11 -8.55 -25.23
N ASP A 242 -28.17 -7.22 -25.26
CA ASP A 242 -28.16 -6.39 -26.47
C ASP A 242 -26.78 -6.23 -27.10
N GLU A 243 -25.72 -6.84 -26.53
CA GLU A 243 -24.38 -6.78 -27.10
C GLU A 243 -24.24 -7.56 -28.40
N ARG A 244 -23.66 -6.88 -29.38
CA ARG A 244 -23.40 -7.35 -30.74
C ARG A 244 -21.96 -7.06 -31.13
N PHE A 245 -21.43 -7.86 -32.06
CA PHE A 245 -20.13 -7.63 -32.69
C PHE A 245 -20.29 -7.42 -34.19
N LEU A 246 -19.26 -6.84 -34.81
CA LEU A 246 -19.14 -6.70 -36.26
C LEU A 246 -18.04 -7.66 -36.76
N THR A 247 -18.26 -8.34 -37.88
CA THR A 247 -17.23 -9.19 -38.51
C THR A 247 -17.24 -9.06 -40.03
N CYS A 248 -16.11 -9.34 -40.68
CA CYS A 248 -15.99 -9.45 -42.14
C CYS A 248 -15.38 -10.79 -42.56
N ARG A 249 -15.37 -11.07 -43.87
CA ARG A 249 -14.75 -12.29 -44.44
C ARG A 249 -13.23 -12.24 -44.23
N GLY A 250 -12.62 -13.38 -43.89
CA GLY A 250 -11.28 -13.45 -43.28
C GLY A 250 -11.31 -13.47 -41.74
N ILE A 251 -12.52 -13.40 -41.14
CA ILE A 251 -12.81 -13.41 -39.71
C ILE A 251 -11.91 -12.42 -38.94
N VAL A 252 -12.18 -11.14 -39.17
CA VAL A 252 -11.76 -10.05 -38.30
C VAL A 252 -12.96 -9.65 -37.45
N VAL A 253 -12.86 -9.84 -36.14
CA VAL A 253 -13.95 -9.62 -35.18
C VAL A 253 -13.73 -8.29 -34.47
N PHE A 254 -14.70 -7.39 -34.56
CA PHE A 254 -14.74 -6.14 -33.83
C PHE A 254 -15.74 -6.23 -32.69
N THR A 255 -15.23 -6.07 -31.47
CA THR A 255 -16.02 -6.17 -30.23
C THR A 255 -16.16 -4.79 -29.60
N GLY A 256 -17.33 -4.50 -29.04
CA GLY A 256 -17.49 -3.33 -28.16
C GLY A 256 -16.70 -3.59 -26.88
N CYS A 257 -17.34 -4.27 -25.93
CA CYS A 257 -16.70 -4.68 -24.69
C CYS A 257 -16.55 -6.19 -24.54
N SER A 258 -17.33 -7.02 -25.25
CA SER A 258 -17.42 -8.48 -25.04
C SER A 258 -17.91 -8.86 -23.64
N HIS A 259 -19.00 -8.25 -23.18
CA HIS A 259 -19.79 -8.66 -22.01
C HIS A 259 -20.21 -10.13 -22.05
N ALA A 260 -20.58 -10.65 -23.22
CA ALA A 260 -20.86 -12.07 -23.41
C ALA A 260 -19.59 -12.94 -23.39
N GLY A 261 -18.40 -12.33 -23.38
CA GLY A 261 -17.11 -12.98 -23.37
C GLY A 261 -16.43 -13.01 -24.73
N VAL A 262 -15.14 -12.63 -24.78
CA VAL A 262 -14.39 -12.53 -26.04
C VAL A 262 -14.20 -13.90 -26.71
N VAL A 263 -14.11 -14.99 -25.92
CA VAL A 263 -14.02 -16.35 -26.47
C VAL A 263 -15.35 -16.75 -27.09
N ASN A 264 -16.47 -16.49 -26.40
CA ASN A 264 -17.81 -16.73 -26.91
C ASN A 264 -18.07 -15.93 -28.21
N THR A 265 -17.72 -14.64 -28.22
CA THR A 265 -17.82 -13.78 -29.41
C THR A 265 -17.00 -14.35 -30.57
N SER A 266 -15.75 -14.74 -30.33
CA SER A 266 -14.84 -15.26 -31.38
C SER A 266 -15.29 -16.61 -31.95
N ARG A 267 -15.78 -17.52 -31.08
CA ARG A 267 -16.37 -18.80 -31.51
C ARG A 267 -17.63 -18.58 -32.32
N TYR A 268 -18.49 -17.65 -31.89
CA TYR A 268 -19.73 -17.36 -32.60
C TYR A 268 -19.47 -16.70 -33.96
N ALA A 269 -18.55 -15.75 -34.04
CA ALA A 269 -18.11 -15.15 -35.31
C ALA A 269 -17.57 -16.22 -36.28
N SER A 270 -16.70 -17.10 -35.80
CA SER A 270 -16.17 -18.21 -36.60
C SER A 270 -17.27 -19.14 -37.09
N LYS A 271 -18.26 -19.42 -36.23
CA LYS A 271 -19.43 -20.24 -36.58
C LYS A 271 -20.30 -19.57 -37.64
N LEU A 272 -20.52 -18.25 -37.56
CA LEU A 272 -21.35 -17.51 -38.53
C LEU A 272 -20.70 -17.45 -39.91
N VAL A 273 -19.39 -17.16 -39.96
CA VAL A 273 -18.67 -17.05 -41.24
C VAL A 273 -18.47 -18.42 -41.90
N ASN A 274 -18.17 -19.47 -41.12
CA ASN A 274 -17.87 -20.80 -41.67
C ASN A 274 -19.10 -21.71 -41.87
N ASN A 275 -20.28 -21.43 -41.28
CA ASN A 275 -21.50 -22.25 -41.48
C ASN A 275 -22.46 -21.73 -42.55
N ASN A 276 -21.97 -21.09 -43.61
CA ASN A 276 -22.79 -20.74 -44.76
C ASN A 276 -23.00 -21.96 -45.68
N ASP A 277 -24.08 -22.71 -45.42
CA ASP A 277 -24.78 -23.63 -46.32
C ASP A 277 -23.94 -24.58 -47.19
N GLY A 278 -22.89 -25.21 -46.63
CA GLY A 278 -22.25 -26.39 -47.21
C GLY A 278 -21.64 -26.22 -48.61
N LYS A 279 -21.52 -24.99 -49.13
CA LYS A 279 -21.01 -24.68 -50.47
C LYS A 279 -19.54 -24.29 -50.49
N ASP A 280 -18.95 -23.97 -49.33
CA ASP A 280 -17.53 -23.62 -49.22
C ASP A 280 -16.91 -24.40 -48.05
N GLN A 281 -16.01 -25.35 -48.37
CA GLN A 281 -15.27 -26.18 -47.39
C GLN A 281 -13.99 -25.47 -46.90
N SER A 282 -13.82 -24.18 -47.21
CA SER A 282 -12.71 -23.41 -46.68
C SER A 282 -12.99 -23.04 -45.21
N ASN A 283 -12.35 -23.74 -44.28
CA ASN A 283 -12.33 -23.36 -42.87
C ASN A 283 -11.52 -22.06 -42.76
N VAL A 284 -12.18 -20.91 -42.81
CA VAL A 284 -11.52 -19.61 -42.69
C VAL A 284 -11.01 -19.50 -41.25
N PRO A 285 -9.71 -19.27 -41.01
CA PRO A 285 -9.18 -19.08 -39.67
C PRO A 285 -9.55 -17.71 -39.12
N LEU A 286 -9.63 -17.61 -37.79
CA LEU A 286 -9.77 -16.34 -37.08
C LEU A 286 -8.51 -15.50 -37.30
N HIS A 287 -8.62 -14.40 -38.06
CA HIS A 287 -7.44 -13.59 -38.38
C HIS A 287 -7.14 -12.56 -37.30
N ALA A 288 -8.15 -11.80 -36.86
CA ALA A 288 -7.95 -10.76 -35.86
C ALA A 288 -9.14 -10.59 -34.91
N ILE A 289 -8.84 -10.19 -33.68
CA ILE A 289 -9.83 -9.75 -32.68
C ILE A 289 -9.45 -8.32 -32.27
N VAL A 290 -10.40 -7.39 -32.38
CA VAL A 290 -10.19 -5.94 -32.22
C VAL A 290 -11.29 -5.37 -31.32
N GLY A 291 -10.91 -4.60 -30.30
CA GLY A 291 -11.87 -3.95 -29.39
C GLY A 291 -11.74 -4.43 -27.94
N GLY A 292 -12.77 -4.19 -27.12
CA GLY A 292 -12.75 -4.49 -25.70
C GLY A 292 -13.11 -5.93 -25.35
N TYR A 293 -12.44 -6.52 -24.35
CA TYR A 293 -12.62 -7.93 -23.97
C TYR A 293 -13.32 -8.15 -22.61
N HIS A 294 -13.67 -7.07 -21.89
CA HIS A 294 -14.33 -7.09 -20.58
C HIS A 294 -13.61 -7.95 -19.52
N LEU A 295 -12.28 -7.85 -19.46
CA LEU A 295 -11.43 -8.58 -18.50
C LEU A 295 -10.83 -7.69 -17.41
N ALA A 296 -11.32 -6.45 -17.31
CA ALA A 296 -10.80 -5.43 -16.40
C ALA A 296 -11.47 -5.42 -15.03
N THR A 297 -12.55 -6.16 -14.77
CA THR A 297 -13.24 -6.07 -13.46
C THR A 297 -12.64 -6.99 -12.40
N ALA A 298 -12.85 -6.65 -11.13
CA ALA A 298 -12.37 -7.46 -9.99
C ALA A 298 -12.92 -8.90 -9.98
N SER A 299 -14.10 -9.12 -10.56
CA SER A 299 -14.71 -10.46 -10.74
C SER A 299 -13.94 -11.31 -11.75
N ASP A 300 -13.36 -10.70 -12.78
CA ASP A 300 -12.82 -11.39 -13.96
C ASP A 300 -11.37 -11.82 -13.80
N VAL A 301 -10.68 -11.35 -12.74
CA VAL A 301 -9.28 -11.72 -12.43
C VAL A 301 -9.09 -13.24 -12.35
N LYS A 302 -10.12 -13.99 -11.93
CA LYS A 302 -10.09 -15.46 -11.87
C LYS A 302 -10.28 -16.13 -13.23
N ASN A 303 -10.85 -15.42 -14.19
CA ASN A 303 -11.24 -15.92 -15.50
C ASN A 303 -10.18 -15.64 -16.57
N ILE A 304 -9.30 -14.65 -16.36
CA ILE A 304 -8.24 -14.27 -17.32
C ILE A 304 -7.44 -15.48 -17.80
N ASP A 305 -6.99 -16.37 -16.92
CA ASP A 305 -6.17 -17.53 -17.33
C ASP A 305 -6.95 -18.51 -18.22
N ALA A 306 -8.25 -18.70 -17.94
CA ALA A 306 -9.13 -19.55 -18.76
C ALA A 306 -9.41 -18.92 -20.12
N THR A 307 -9.77 -17.62 -20.14
CA THR A 307 -9.96 -16.85 -21.37
C THR A 307 -8.70 -16.85 -22.24
N VAL A 308 -7.52 -16.61 -21.66
CA VAL A 308 -6.24 -16.62 -22.40
C VAL A 308 -5.93 -18.00 -22.96
N SER A 309 -6.22 -19.07 -22.21
CA SER A 309 -6.04 -20.45 -22.69
C SER A 309 -6.92 -20.76 -23.90
N ASP A 310 -8.20 -20.35 -23.85
CA ASP A 310 -9.13 -20.60 -24.94
C ASP A 310 -8.86 -19.69 -26.14
N LEU A 311 -8.51 -18.41 -25.94
CA LEU A 311 -8.02 -17.53 -27.02
C LEU A 311 -6.80 -18.11 -27.72
N LYS A 312 -5.86 -18.70 -26.97
CA LYS A 312 -4.70 -19.40 -27.54
C LYS A 312 -5.09 -20.61 -28.37
N SER A 313 -6.19 -21.29 -28.02
CA SER A 313 -6.70 -22.41 -28.82
C SER A 313 -7.37 -21.97 -30.13
N LEU A 314 -7.87 -20.73 -30.18
CA LEU A 314 -8.44 -20.12 -31.38
C LEU A 314 -7.38 -19.62 -32.38
N ASP A 315 -6.13 -19.48 -31.93
CA ASP A 315 -4.95 -19.11 -32.72
C ASP A 315 -5.13 -17.86 -33.61
N PRO A 316 -5.61 -16.72 -33.07
CA PRO A 316 -5.73 -15.50 -33.86
C PRO A 316 -4.36 -14.97 -34.29
N ALA A 317 -4.26 -14.53 -35.54
CA ALA A 317 -3.02 -13.95 -36.07
C ALA A 317 -2.71 -12.59 -35.44
N ILE A 318 -3.74 -11.79 -35.15
CA ILE A 318 -3.63 -10.45 -34.57
C ILE A 318 -4.60 -10.29 -33.40
N MET A 319 -4.14 -9.69 -32.30
CA MET A 319 -5.02 -9.26 -31.21
C MET A 319 -4.80 -7.78 -30.88
N MET A 320 -5.87 -7.00 -30.95
CA MET A 320 -5.91 -5.57 -30.63
C MET A 320 -6.90 -5.34 -29.48
N ALA A 321 -6.44 -5.64 -28.27
CA ALA A 321 -7.20 -5.46 -27.05
C ALA A 321 -7.31 -3.97 -26.66
N GLY A 322 -8.51 -3.40 -26.81
CA GLY A 322 -8.84 -2.01 -26.52
C GLY A 322 -9.33 -1.77 -25.09
N HIS A 323 -10.17 -0.74 -24.91
CA HIS A 323 -10.83 -0.38 -23.65
C HIS A 323 -11.58 -1.57 -23.01
N CYS A 324 -11.90 -1.47 -21.72
CA CYS A 324 -12.53 -2.55 -20.93
C CYS A 324 -11.77 -3.89 -20.84
N THR A 325 -10.60 -4.05 -21.46
CA THR A 325 -9.77 -5.26 -21.35
C THR A 325 -8.91 -5.28 -20.09
N GLY A 326 -8.38 -4.13 -19.68
CA GLY A 326 -7.52 -3.98 -18.49
C GLY A 326 -6.08 -4.44 -18.72
N TRP A 327 -5.12 -3.72 -18.13
CA TRP A 327 -3.69 -3.93 -18.36
C TRP A 327 -3.22 -5.33 -17.95
N ARG A 328 -3.80 -5.89 -16.90
CA ARG A 328 -3.49 -7.25 -16.44
C ARG A 328 -3.81 -8.29 -17.50
N ALA A 329 -4.99 -8.22 -18.11
CA ALA A 329 -5.41 -9.17 -19.13
C ALA A 329 -4.56 -9.02 -20.39
N LYS A 330 -4.32 -7.77 -20.85
CA LYS A 330 -3.44 -7.48 -22.00
C LYS A 330 -2.04 -8.09 -21.80
N PHE A 331 -1.44 -7.93 -20.61
CA PHE A 331 -0.13 -8.52 -20.29
C PHE A 331 -0.16 -10.06 -20.28
N CYS A 332 -1.21 -10.67 -19.74
CA CYS A 332 -1.36 -12.13 -19.77
C CYS A 332 -1.49 -12.68 -21.20
N ILE A 333 -2.23 -11.97 -22.06
CA ILE A 333 -2.40 -12.29 -23.48
C ILE A 333 -1.03 -12.21 -24.20
N GLU A 334 -0.33 -11.09 -24.06
CA GLU A 334 0.99 -10.87 -24.66
C GLU A 334 2.01 -11.94 -24.22
N ARG A 335 2.03 -12.27 -22.92
CA ARG A 335 2.92 -13.31 -22.38
C ARG A 335 2.60 -14.71 -22.93
N ALA A 336 1.33 -15.03 -23.15
CA ALA A 336 0.90 -16.35 -23.59
C ALA A 336 1.00 -16.55 -25.12
N MET A 337 0.86 -15.46 -25.87
CA MET A 337 0.79 -15.39 -27.34
C MET A 337 1.64 -14.22 -27.90
N PRO A 338 2.96 -14.20 -27.65
CA PRO A 338 3.83 -13.08 -28.07
C PRO A 338 4.00 -12.96 -29.60
N ALA A 339 3.67 -14.02 -30.35
CA ALA A 339 3.73 -14.04 -31.81
C ALA A 339 2.52 -13.38 -32.49
N SER A 340 1.41 -13.20 -31.77
CA SER A 340 0.13 -12.68 -32.30
C SER A 340 0.05 -11.14 -32.35
N GLY A 341 1.20 -10.45 -32.29
CA GLY A 341 1.31 -8.99 -32.40
C GLY A 341 0.30 -8.22 -31.55
N THR A 342 0.46 -8.20 -30.22
CA THR A 342 -0.33 -7.31 -29.35
C THR A 342 0.10 -5.86 -29.59
N ALA A 343 -0.70 -5.13 -30.36
CA ALA A 343 -0.44 -3.72 -30.64
C ALA A 343 -0.93 -2.86 -29.47
N HIS A 344 0.00 -2.36 -28.65
CA HIS A 344 -0.27 -1.28 -27.71
C HIS A 344 -0.07 0.05 -28.46
N SER A 345 -1.18 0.78 -28.66
CA SER A 345 -1.29 2.17 -29.14
C SER A 345 -0.28 2.67 -30.23
N LEU A 346 -0.84 2.97 -31.41
CA LEU A 346 -0.25 3.61 -32.60
C LEU A 346 0.65 2.76 -33.52
N TRP A 347 0.02 2.03 -34.45
CA TRP A 347 0.65 1.64 -35.73
C TRP A 347 -0.33 1.83 -36.88
N ARG A 348 0.12 2.51 -37.95
CA ARG A 348 -0.58 2.61 -39.23
C ARG A 348 -0.10 1.46 -40.12
N PHE A 349 -0.91 0.41 -40.26
CA PHE A 349 -0.66 -0.63 -41.26
C PHE A 349 -1.17 -0.13 -42.61
N THR A 350 -0.26 -0.03 -43.59
CA THR A 350 -0.64 0.12 -45.01
C THR A 350 -0.12 -1.10 -45.74
N THR A 351 -1.02 -2.00 -46.15
CA THR A 351 -0.70 -3.07 -47.09
C THR A 351 -0.80 -2.48 -48.50
N ARG A 352 0.34 -2.17 -49.12
CA ARG A 352 0.38 -1.79 -50.55
C ARG A 352 1.19 -2.82 -51.31
N ALA A 353 0.58 -3.41 -52.34
CA ALA A 353 1.22 -4.31 -53.30
C ALA A 353 2.39 -3.61 -54.04
N PRO A 354 3.48 -4.31 -54.37
CA PRO A 354 4.62 -3.70 -55.03
C PRO A 354 4.37 -3.56 -56.54
N PRO A 355 4.78 -2.46 -57.20
CA PRO A 355 4.83 -2.39 -58.66
C PRO A 355 6.11 -3.08 -59.19
N ARG A 356 5.98 -3.66 -60.38
CA ARG A 356 7.02 -4.34 -61.17
C ARG A 356 8.30 -3.50 -61.28
N GLN A 357 9.46 -4.11 -61.04
CA GLN A 357 10.76 -3.56 -61.45
C GLN A 357 11.41 -4.42 -62.54
N SER A 358 11.93 -3.72 -63.54
CA SER A 358 12.78 -4.19 -64.63
C SER A 358 14.20 -4.54 -64.14
N PRO A 359 14.97 -5.35 -64.90
CA PRO A 359 16.30 -5.76 -64.50
C PRO A 359 17.35 -4.76 -64.97
N PHE A 360 18.39 -4.49 -64.18
CA PHE A 360 19.79 -4.72 -64.56
C PHE A 360 20.78 -4.18 -63.50
N SER A 361 21.75 -5.03 -63.18
CA SER A 361 23.11 -4.76 -62.67
C SER A 361 23.33 -4.10 -61.31
N GLN A 362 24.45 -4.31 -60.62
CA GLN A 362 25.26 -5.49 -60.28
C GLN A 362 26.27 -4.96 -59.24
N LEU A 363 26.49 -5.74 -58.17
CA LEU A 363 27.74 -5.93 -57.42
C LEU A 363 28.26 -4.90 -56.36
N ARG A 364 28.39 -5.48 -55.14
CA ARG A 364 29.34 -5.24 -54.02
C ARG A 364 29.02 -4.02 -53.11
N GLN A 365 28.99 -4.11 -51.76
CA GLN A 365 29.70 -5.00 -50.83
C GLN A 365 29.03 -4.99 -49.41
N GLN A 366 28.83 -6.19 -48.86
CA GLN A 366 28.82 -6.61 -47.44
C GLN A 366 28.31 -5.68 -46.31
N ARG A 367 27.07 -5.93 -45.85
CA ARG A 367 26.72 -6.03 -44.41
C ARG A 367 25.73 -7.18 -44.21
N ARG A 368 26.08 -8.16 -43.38
CA ARG A 368 25.21 -9.30 -43.05
C ARG A 368 24.08 -8.82 -42.11
N PHE A 369 22.90 -8.59 -42.68
CA PHE A 369 21.64 -8.77 -41.96
C PHE A 369 21.11 -10.15 -42.31
N VAL A 370 20.81 -10.96 -41.29
CA VAL A 370 20.10 -12.23 -41.46
C VAL A 370 18.65 -11.88 -41.74
N HIS A 371 18.30 -11.73 -43.02
CA HIS A 371 16.92 -11.81 -43.49
C HIS A 371 16.54 -13.30 -43.68
N PRO A 372 15.33 -13.72 -43.31
CA PRO A 372 14.83 -15.06 -43.58
C PRO A 372 14.53 -15.21 -45.07
N ASN A 373 15.00 -16.32 -45.65
CA ASN A 373 14.79 -16.71 -47.04
C ASN A 373 13.31 -16.95 -47.38
N GLU A 374 13.01 -16.76 -48.66
CA GLU A 374 11.82 -17.21 -49.40
C GLU A 374 11.32 -18.60 -48.96
N PHE A 375 10.00 -18.70 -48.79
CA PHE A 375 9.29 -19.95 -48.62
C PHE A 375 9.26 -20.71 -49.95
N ARG A 376 9.83 -21.93 -49.99
CA ARG A 376 9.60 -22.90 -51.08
C ARG A 376 8.47 -23.85 -50.68
N PRO A 377 7.54 -24.19 -51.59
CA PRO A 377 6.50 -25.17 -51.29
C PRO A 377 7.11 -26.56 -51.03
N LEU A 378 6.69 -27.17 -49.92
CA LEU A 378 7.00 -28.55 -49.56
C LEU A 378 6.35 -29.50 -50.56
N VAL A 379 7.15 -30.11 -51.44
CA VAL A 379 6.75 -31.31 -52.19
C VAL A 379 7.02 -32.52 -51.30
N PRO A 380 6.02 -33.31 -50.90
CA PRO A 380 6.27 -34.53 -50.15
C PRO A 380 7.10 -35.50 -51.01
N PRO A 381 8.12 -36.17 -50.45
CA PRO A 381 8.88 -37.20 -51.16
C PRO A 381 7.95 -38.34 -51.57
N SER A 382 8.20 -38.96 -52.74
CA SER A 382 7.45 -40.13 -53.18
C SER A 382 7.61 -41.30 -52.18
N PRO A 383 6.60 -42.20 -52.05
CA PRO A 383 6.60 -43.28 -51.04
C PRO A 383 7.81 -44.21 -51.07
N SER A 384 8.55 -44.25 -52.18
CA SER A 384 9.78 -45.04 -52.36
C SER A 384 11.04 -44.44 -51.71
N SER A 385 10.99 -43.18 -51.23
CA SER A 385 12.12 -42.49 -50.58
C SER A 385 12.09 -42.53 -49.05
N LEU A 386 11.03 -43.08 -48.45
CA LEU A 386 10.94 -43.34 -47.01
C LEU A 386 11.76 -44.60 -46.70
N GLY A 387 12.98 -44.41 -46.17
CA GLY A 387 13.78 -45.49 -45.63
C GLY A 387 13.04 -46.26 -44.52
N LYS A 388 13.42 -47.53 -44.30
CA LYS A 388 12.82 -48.40 -43.28
C LYS A 388 12.77 -47.72 -41.91
N ALA A 389 11.64 -47.88 -41.22
CA ALA A 389 11.38 -47.29 -39.90
C ALA A 389 12.50 -47.60 -38.90
N ALA A 390 13.12 -46.54 -38.37
CA ALA A 390 14.11 -46.68 -37.30
C ALA A 390 13.41 -47.08 -35.99
N PRO A 391 14.00 -48.01 -35.20
CA PRO A 391 13.40 -48.46 -33.95
C PRO A 391 13.27 -47.31 -32.94
N ALA A 392 12.18 -47.31 -32.17
CA ALA A 392 11.86 -46.29 -31.19
C ALA A 392 12.98 -46.15 -30.15
N LYS A 393 13.55 -44.94 -30.01
CA LYS A 393 14.55 -44.64 -28.97
C LYS A 393 13.90 -44.73 -27.59
N THR A 394 14.17 -45.81 -26.86
CA THR A 394 13.79 -45.97 -25.45
C THR A 394 14.75 -45.16 -24.57
N TYR A 395 14.28 -44.01 -24.07
CA TYR A 395 15.02 -43.25 -23.06
C TYR A 395 14.68 -43.80 -21.67
N THR A 396 15.69 -44.29 -20.94
CA THR A 396 15.56 -44.72 -19.55
C THR A 396 14.95 -43.61 -18.69
N ARG A 397 13.88 -43.93 -17.92
CA ARG A 397 13.09 -42.97 -17.11
C ARG A 397 13.97 -42.07 -16.22
N THR A 398 15.09 -42.58 -15.73
CA THR A 398 16.07 -41.86 -14.91
C THR A 398 16.68 -40.65 -15.62
N ARG A 399 16.96 -40.72 -16.93
CA ARG A 399 17.56 -39.62 -17.69
C ARG A 399 16.57 -38.46 -17.93
N LYS A 400 15.27 -38.76 -17.98
CA LYS A 400 14.21 -37.74 -18.06
C LYS A 400 14.05 -36.98 -16.74
N TRP A 401 14.05 -37.68 -15.61
CA TRP A 401 14.01 -37.04 -14.29
C TRP A 401 15.26 -36.24 -13.98
N LEU A 402 16.44 -36.74 -14.36
CA LEU A 402 17.69 -35.99 -14.22
C LEU A 402 17.67 -34.70 -15.04
N ARG A 403 17.21 -34.74 -16.30
CA ARG A 403 17.05 -33.53 -17.13
C ARG A 403 16.05 -32.54 -16.54
N ARG A 404 14.91 -33.01 -16.02
CA ARG A 404 13.93 -32.15 -15.34
C ARG A 404 14.51 -31.51 -14.08
N LEU A 405 15.25 -32.28 -13.28
CA LEU A 405 15.91 -31.76 -12.08
C LEU A 405 16.98 -30.72 -12.44
N VAL A 406 17.76 -30.96 -13.51
CA VAL A 406 18.73 -29.97 -14.03
C VAL A 406 18.01 -28.71 -14.53
N TYR A 407 16.93 -28.84 -15.30
CA TYR A 407 16.17 -27.67 -15.78
C TYR A 407 15.53 -26.89 -14.64
N ILE A 408 14.92 -27.57 -13.67
CA ILE A 408 14.34 -26.92 -12.49
C ILE A 408 15.45 -26.23 -11.69
N SER A 409 16.58 -26.90 -11.44
CA SER A 409 17.71 -26.31 -10.70
C SER A 409 18.30 -25.09 -11.43
N LEU A 410 18.43 -25.16 -12.76
CA LEU A 410 18.92 -24.06 -13.58
C LEU A 410 17.92 -22.89 -13.55
N THR A 411 16.63 -23.16 -13.77
CA THR A 411 15.58 -22.13 -13.75
C THR A 411 15.46 -21.49 -12.36
N THR A 412 15.46 -22.28 -11.29
CA THR A 412 15.46 -21.77 -9.91
C THR A 412 16.74 -20.96 -9.63
N GLY A 413 17.91 -21.43 -10.09
CA GLY A 413 19.17 -20.69 -9.97
C GLY A 413 19.14 -19.35 -10.70
N VAL A 414 18.55 -19.29 -11.90
CA VAL A 414 18.36 -18.06 -12.68
C VAL A 414 17.37 -17.13 -11.98
N ILE A 415 16.24 -17.62 -11.48
CA ILE A 415 15.27 -16.83 -10.71
C ILE A 415 15.91 -16.25 -9.45
N CYS A 416 16.65 -17.05 -8.68
CA CYS A 416 17.37 -16.59 -7.50
C CYS A 416 18.45 -15.56 -7.84
N ALA A 417 19.15 -15.72 -8.96
CA ALA A 417 20.12 -14.73 -9.43
C ALA A 417 19.45 -13.41 -9.78
N ILE A 418 18.34 -13.45 -10.56
CA ILE A 418 17.55 -12.27 -10.93
C ILE A 418 16.98 -11.59 -9.67
N ASP A 419 16.43 -12.36 -8.74
CA ASP A 419 15.89 -11.85 -7.48
C ASP A 419 16.97 -11.13 -6.67
N ARG A 420 18.16 -11.73 -6.56
CA ARG A 420 19.28 -11.13 -5.83
C ARG A 420 19.80 -9.85 -6.48
N THR A 421 19.84 -9.77 -7.81
CA THR A 421 20.43 -8.62 -8.51
C THR A 421 19.45 -7.48 -8.79
N PHE A 422 18.19 -7.79 -9.10
CA PHE A 422 17.19 -6.79 -9.53
C PHE A 422 16.14 -6.50 -8.47
N TYR A 423 15.76 -7.49 -7.66
CA TYR A 423 14.69 -7.35 -6.65
C TYR A 423 15.21 -7.32 -5.22
N ALA A 424 16.52 -7.12 -5.01
CA ALA A 424 17.15 -7.09 -3.69
C ALA A 424 16.76 -8.29 -2.79
N SER A 425 16.62 -9.48 -3.37
CA SER A 425 16.19 -10.73 -2.73
C SER A 425 14.74 -10.76 -2.22
N SER A 426 13.85 -9.88 -2.70
CA SER A 426 12.44 -9.80 -2.28
C SER A 426 11.68 -11.12 -2.42
N LEU A 427 11.87 -11.89 -3.51
CA LEU A 427 11.19 -13.18 -3.71
C LEU A 427 11.69 -14.24 -2.73
N THR A 428 13.01 -14.31 -2.51
CA THR A 428 13.63 -15.26 -1.57
C THR A 428 13.18 -14.97 -0.13
N ARG A 429 13.15 -13.69 0.26
CA ARG A 429 12.64 -13.24 1.57
C ARG A 429 11.17 -13.60 1.76
N THR A 430 10.36 -13.28 0.77
CA THR A 430 8.91 -13.55 0.76
C THR A 430 8.63 -15.04 0.85
N THR A 431 9.34 -15.86 0.07
CA THR A 431 9.21 -17.32 0.09
C THR A 431 9.58 -17.89 1.46
N ARG A 432 10.65 -17.38 2.08
CA ARG A 432 11.05 -17.76 3.45
C ARG A 432 9.96 -17.40 4.46
N THR A 433 9.38 -16.21 4.36
CA THR A 433 8.27 -15.76 5.21
C THR A 433 7.06 -16.67 5.08
N PHE A 434 6.64 -17.03 3.87
CA PHE A 434 5.51 -17.94 3.67
C PHE A 434 5.81 -19.36 4.12
N ALA A 435 6.99 -19.91 3.76
CA ALA A 435 7.37 -21.26 4.13
C ALA A 435 7.44 -21.43 5.65
N LEU A 436 8.09 -20.48 6.34
CA LEU A 436 8.16 -20.51 7.79
C LEU A 436 6.82 -20.19 8.45
N GLY A 437 6.07 -19.23 7.92
CA GLY A 437 4.72 -18.91 8.39
C GLY A 437 3.78 -20.10 8.31
N LEU A 438 3.84 -20.89 7.22
CA LEU A 438 3.09 -22.12 7.07
C LEU A 438 3.56 -23.19 8.07
N LEU A 439 4.87 -23.35 8.23
CA LEU A 439 5.45 -24.30 9.18
C LEU A 439 5.03 -23.99 10.63
N VAL A 440 5.09 -22.73 11.05
CA VAL A 440 4.62 -22.27 12.36
C VAL A 440 3.10 -22.50 12.51
N ALA A 441 2.31 -22.21 11.47
CA ALA A 441 0.85 -22.40 11.51
C ALA A 441 0.46 -23.87 11.67
N ILE A 442 1.10 -24.77 10.90
CA ILE A 442 0.92 -26.22 11.01
C ILE A 442 1.34 -26.70 12.39
N ASP A 443 2.48 -26.21 12.89
CA ASP A 443 3.01 -26.61 14.17
C ASP A 443 2.06 -26.26 15.34
N TYR A 444 1.51 -25.05 15.34
CA TYR A 444 0.46 -24.66 16.27
C TYR A 444 -0.82 -25.47 16.07
N LYS A 445 -1.27 -25.72 14.83
CA LYS A 445 -2.51 -26.47 14.58
C LYS A 445 -2.47 -27.91 15.13
N ILE A 446 -1.29 -28.53 15.08
CA ILE A 446 -1.07 -29.90 15.55
C ILE A 446 -0.82 -29.94 17.06
N ASN A 447 0.06 -29.07 17.58
CA ASN A 447 0.60 -29.18 18.93
C ASN A 447 -0.05 -28.26 19.97
N PHE A 448 -0.89 -27.31 19.57
CA PHE A 448 -1.61 -26.43 20.50
C PHE A 448 -2.87 -27.11 21.07
N ARG A 449 -2.67 -28.08 21.96
CA ARG A 449 -3.72 -28.89 22.62
C ARG A 449 -3.29 -29.22 24.05
N PRO A 450 -4.21 -29.58 24.96
CA PRO A 450 -3.86 -29.96 26.34
C PRO A 450 -2.75 -31.02 26.42
N ASN A 451 -2.78 -32.01 25.50
CA ASN A 451 -1.73 -33.02 25.33
C ASN A 451 -1.17 -32.95 23.90
N PRO A 452 -0.04 -32.26 23.67
CA PRO A 452 0.58 -32.16 22.35
C PRO A 452 1.12 -33.52 21.88
N PRO A 453 0.82 -33.98 20.66
CA PRO A 453 1.32 -35.26 20.16
C PRO A 453 2.82 -35.27 19.83
N PHE A 454 3.40 -34.10 19.52
CA PHE A 454 4.81 -33.96 19.10
C PHE A 454 5.55 -32.82 19.84
N ALA A 455 5.15 -32.52 21.08
CA ALA A 455 5.85 -31.57 21.93
C ALA A 455 5.73 -31.96 23.41
N GLU A 456 6.78 -31.68 24.19
CA GLU A 456 6.80 -31.97 25.64
C GLU A 456 5.83 -31.09 26.42
N SER A 457 5.59 -29.86 25.96
CA SER A 457 4.66 -28.91 26.57
C SER A 457 4.25 -27.82 25.57
N ILE A 458 3.18 -27.08 25.88
CA ILE A 458 2.76 -25.89 25.09
C ILE A 458 3.86 -24.81 25.11
N ALA A 459 4.58 -24.65 26.23
CA ALA A 459 5.72 -23.74 26.35
C ALA A 459 6.84 -24.10 25.35
N ALA A 460 7.15 -25.39 25.19
CA ALA A 460 8.13 -25.85 24.19
C ALA A 460 7.70 -25.53 22.75
N VAL A 461 6.39 -25.57 22.45
CA VAL A 461 5.84 -25.14 21.16
C VAL A 461 6.01 -23.63 20.96
N HIS A 462 5.77 -22.82 22.00
CA HIS A 462 6.00 -21.37 21.92
C HIS A 462 7.47 -21.04 21.75
N GLN A 463 8.36 -21.68 22.50
CA GLN A 463 9.80 -21.44 22.41
C GLN A 463 10.35 -21.72 21.01
N ARG A 464 10.08 -22.90 20.44
CA ARG A 464 10.62 -23.23 19.10
C ARG A 464 10.05 -22.34 18.00
N ASN A 465 8.80 -21.91 18.11
CA ASN A 465 8.19 -21.02 17.12
C ASN A 465 8.61 -19.56 17.30
N ALA A 466 8.88 -19.12 18.54
CA ALA A 466 9.50 -17.83 18.83
C ALA A 466 10.91 -17.75 18.26
N GLU A 467 11.72 -18.81 18.42
CA GLU A 467 13.05 -18.93 17.82
C GLU A 467 12.99 -18.85 16.31
N ARG A 468 12.15 -19.67 15.66
CA ARG A 468 11.92 -19.64 14.21
C ARG A 468 11.55 -18.25 13.72
N LEU A 469 10.53 -17.64 14.32
CA LEU A 469 10.06 -16.32 13.89
C LEU A 469 11.15 -15.26 14.12
N SER A 470 11.91 -15.35 15.20
CA SER A 470 13.03 -14.45 15.45
C SER A 470 14.14 -14.55 14.42
N ASP A 471 14.53 -15.78 14.08
CA ASP A 471 15.53 -16.02 13.05
C ASP A 471 15.07 -15.49 11.69
N LEU A 472 13.78 -15.64 11.35
CA LEU A 472 13.20 -15.03 10.16
C LEU A 472 13.32 -13.51 10.16
N LEU A 473 12.91 -12.87 11.26
CA LEU A 473 12.91 -11.40 11.34
C LEU A 473 14.32 -10.82 11.27
N ARG A 474 15.31 -11.47 11.91
CA ARG A 474 16.72 -11.07 11.83
C ARG A 474 17.32 -11.31 10.45
N HIS A 475 17.05 -12.48 9.88
CA HIS A 475 17.65 -12.90 8.62
C HIS A 475 17.06 -12.15 7.42
N ASN A 476 15.77 -11.80 7.47
CA ASN A 476 15.20 -10.84 6.53
C ASN A 476 15.70 -9.42 6.85
N GLY A 477 15.77 -8.98 8.11
CA GLY A 477 16.26 -7.63 8.40
C GLY A 477 15.35 -6.53 7.83
N GLY A 478 15.81 -5.28 7.84
CA GLY A 478 15.06 -4.15 7.27
C GLY A 478 13.70 -3.96 7.93
N LEU A 479 12.64 -3.94 7.12
CA LEU A 479 11.27 -3.75 7.61
C LEU A 479 10.81 -4.87 8.55
N TYR A 480 11.25 -6.12 8.35
CA TYR A 480 10.89 -7.24 9.24
C TYR A 480 11.41 -7.04 10.67
N LEU A 481 12.60 -6.46 10.85
CA LEU A 481 13.07 -6.09 12.18
C LEU A 481 12.17 -5.02 12.81
N LYS A 482 11.73 -4.03 12.03
CA LYS A 482 10.80 -3.00 12.53
C LYS A 482 9.43 -3.58 12.90
N ILE A 483 8.91 -4.52 12.10
CA ILE A 483 7.68 -5.28 12.42
C ILE A 483 7.88 -6.07 13.72
N GLY A 484 9.02 -6.75 13.87
CA GLY A 484 9.40 -7.45 15.08
C GLY A 484 9.40 -6.55 16.31
N GLN A 485 10.07 -5.40 16.22
CA GLN A 485 10.09 -4.37 17.27
C GLN A 485 8.67 -3.89 17.60
N ALA A 486 7.84 -3.60 16.59
CA ALA A 486 6.46 -3.17 16.80
C ALA A 486 5.61 -4.24 17.52
N ILE A 487 5.81 -5.53 17.20
CA ILE A 487 5.12 -6.66 17.83
C ILE A 487 5.65 -6.90 19.26
N ALA A 488 6.97 -6.85 19.46
CA ALA A 488 7.66 -7.05 20.74
C ALA A 488 7.10 -6.14 21.84
N MET A 489 6.82 -4.89 21.46
CA MET A 489 6.39 -3.84 22.38
C MET A 489 4.95 -4.03 22.87
N GLN A 490 4.17 -4.91 22.23
CA GLN A 490 2.86 -5.35 22.67
C GLN A 490 2.93 -6.72 23.39
N SER A 491 4.01 -6.93 24.13
CA SER A 491 4.35 -8.14 24.88
C SER A 491 3.23 -8.69 25.76
N ALA A 492 2.36 -7.82 26.29
CA ALA A 492 1.25 -8.22 27.13
C ALA A 492 0.21 -9.12 26.44
N ILE A 493 0.28 -9.26 25.11
CA ILE A 493 -0.61 -10.12 24.32
C ILE A 493 0.13 -11.39 23.84
N LEU A 494 1.47 -11.40 23.92
CA LEU A 494 2.30 -12.49 23.41
C LEU A 494 2.67 -13.49 24.51
N PRO A 495 2.91 -14.77 24.18
CA PRO A 495 3.48 -15.73 25.13
C PRO A 495 4.88 -15.30 25.62
N PRO A 496 5.28 -15.65 26.86
CA PRO A 496 6.59 -15.33 27.45
C PRO A 496 7.80 -15.68 26.58
N GLU A 497 7.70 -16.75 25.79
CA GLU A 497 8.79 -17.21 24.95
C GLU A 497 9.02 -16.31 23.73
N PHE A 498 7.95 -15.74 23.15
CA PHE A 498 8.03 -14.75 22.06
C PHE A 498 8.59 -13.42 22.57
N GLN A 499 8.05 -13.02 23.72
CA GLN A 499 8.49 -11.90 24.54
C GLN A 499 10.03 -11.86 24.71
N LYS A 500 10.61 -12.94 25.26
CA LYS A 500 12.07 -13.07 25.49
C LYS A 500 12.91 -13.04 24.23
N MET A 501 12.37 -13.51 23.12
CA MET A 501 13.13 -13.59 21.87
C MET A 501 13.11 -12.27 21.10
N PHE A 502 12.00 -11.54 21.15
CA PHE A 502 11.85 -10.25 20.50
C PHE A 502 12.58 -9.10 21.21
N SER A 503 12.79 -9.17 22.53
CA SER A 503 13.65 -8.21 23.24
C SER A 503 15.11 -8.24 22.76
N ARG A 504 15.58 -9.35 22.20
CA ARG A 504 16.93 -9.48 21.63
C ARG A 504 17.06 -8.93 20.20
N MET A 505 16.04 -8.26 19.66
CA MET A 505 16.04 -7.70 18.29
C MET A 505 16.51 -6.24 18.20
N PHE A 506 16.81 -5.62 19.34
CA PHE A 506 17.25 -4.23 19.40
C PHE A 506 18.77 -4.04 19.21
N ASP A 507 19.52 -5.13 18.98
CA ASP A 507 20.97 -5.12 18.76
C ASP A 507 21.39 -4.86 17.29
N ASP A 508 22.60 -4.30 17.12
CA ASP A 508 23.17 -3.66 15.93
C ASP A 508 22.72 -4.20 14.56
N ALA A 509 22.07 -3.33 13.78
CA ALA A 509 21.70 -3.61 12.40
C ALA A 509 22.92 -3.46 11.45
N PRO A 510 23.08 -4.35 10.45
CA PRO A 510 24.19 -4.27 9.50
C PRO A 510 24.16 -2.96 8.69
N GLN A 511 25.33 -2.42 8.36
CA GLN A 511 25.52 -1.19 7.57
C GLN A 511 25.71 -1.53 6.08
N ASN A 512 25.20 -0.68 5.18
CA ASN A 512 25.51 -0.75 3.75
C ASN A 512 26.91 -0.19 3.46
N ASP A 513 27.54 -0.72 2.43
CA ASP A 513 28.79 -0.19 1.89
C ASP A 513 28.61 1.24 1.36
N TRP A 514 29.68 2.03 1.43
CA TRP A 514 29.68 3.43 0.94
C TRP A 514 29.20 3.58 -0.52
N LYS A 515 29.45 2.58 -1.37
CA LYS A 515 29.02 2.60 -2.77
C LYS A 515 27.49 2.64 -2.92
N ASP A 516 26.77 1.96 -2.04
CA ASP A 516 25.30 1.99 -2.06
C ASP A 516 24.77 3.30 -1.47
N VAL A 517 25.44 3.82 -0.44
CA VAL A 517 25.14 5.14 0.15
C VAL A 517 25.27 6.26 -0.88
N GLU A 518 26.40 6.31 -1.58
CA GLU A 518 26.64 7.29 -2.65
C GLU A 518 25.60 7.15 -3.78
N ARG A 519 25.20 5.92 -4.10
CA ARG A 519 24.20 5.66 -5.13
C ARG A 519 22.83 6.22 -4.75
N VAL A 520 22.37 6.00 -3.52
CA VAL A 520 21.10 6.54 -3.02
C VAL A 520 21.09 8.07 -3.10
N ILE A 521 22.16 8.73 -2.63
CA ILE A 521 22.28 10.20 -2.72
C ILE A 521 22.27 10.66 -4.18
N ARG A 522 23.02 9.98 -5.06
CA ARG A 522 23.09 10.36 -6.47
C ARG A 522 21.74 10.20 -7.20
N GLU A 523 21.01 9.13 -6.90
CA GLU A 523 19.68 8.87 -7.47
C GLU A 523 18.66 9.93 -7.02
N ASP A 524 18.69 10.35 -5.75
CA ASP A 524 17.72 11.33 -5.22
C ASP A 524 18.03 12.77 -5.63
N PHE A 525 19.30 13.18 -5.61
CA PHE A 525 19.69 14.57 -5.87
C PHE A 525 20.21 14.82 -7.29
N GLY A 526 20.43 13.77 -8.10
CA GLY A 526 21.02 13.87 -9.44
C GLY A 526 22.48 14.34 -9.48
N LYS A 527 23.13 14.48 -8.32
CA LYS A 527 24.46 15.07 -8.13
C LYS A 527 25.35 14.17 -7.25
N PRO A 528 26.69 14.25 -7.35
CA PRO A 528 27.57 13.52 -6.45
C PRO A 528 27.51 14.10 -5.02
N VAL A 529 27.83 13.27 -4.03
CA VAL A 529 27.78 13.60 -2.59
C VAL A 529 28.53 14.89 -2.25
N GLU A 530 29.69 15.11 -2.86
CA GLU A 530 30.53 16.30 -2.66
C GLU A 530 29.85 17.60 -3.10
N ASP A 531 28.97 17.55 -4.10
CA ASP A 531 28.24 18.71 -4.60
C ASP A 531 26.92 18.93 -3.86
N VAL A 532 26.27 17.86 -3.40
CA VAL A 532 25.03 17.94 -2.61
C VAL A 532 25.30 18.61 -1.27
N PHE A 533 26.28 18.10 -0.51
CA PHE A 533 26.57 18.60 0.84
C PHE A 533 27.69 19.63 0.87
N GLY A 534 28.30 19.97 -0.27
CA GLY A 534 29.44 20.88 -0.32
C GLY A 534 30.64 20.36 0.48
N VAL A 535 30.89 19.05 0.47
CA VAL A 535 31.96 18.37 1.21
C VAL A 535 33.05 17.86 0.27
N SER A 536 34.25 17.59 0.79
CA SER A 536 35.35 16.99 0.03
C SER A 536 35.90 15.75 0.73
N PHE A 537 36.07 14.67 -0.03
CA PHE A 537 36.83 13.48 0.41
C PHE A 537 38.30 13.54 -0.02
N THR A 538 38.67 14.52 -0.84
CA THR A 538 40.02 14.69 -1.40
C THR A 538 40.84 15.77 -0.67
N GLY A 539 40.23 16.48 0.29
CA GLY A 539 40.90 17.43 1.17
C GLY A 539 40.91 18.88 0.65
N ASP A 540 39.89 19.29 -0.11
CA ASP A 540 39.71 20.69 -0.52
C ASP A 540 39.38 21.57 0.70
N PRO A 541 40.21 22.60 1.02
CA PRO A 541 40.02 23.44 2.20
C PRO A 541 38.80 24.38 2.10
N THR A 542 38.21 24.55 0.91
CA THR A 542 37.01 25.40 0.71
C THR A 542 35.70 24.66 0.94
N LYS A 543 35.75 23.33 1.07
CA LYS A 543 34.59 22.45 1.25
C LYS A 543 34.57 21.84 2.66
N GLY A 544 33.40 21.37 3.07
CA GLY A 544 33.20 20.64 4.31
C GLY A 544 33.81 19.21 4.31
N VAL A 545 33.59 18.45 5.37
CA VAL A 545 34.05 17.05 5.52
C VAL A 545 32.89 16.12 5.87
N MET A 546 32.92 14.88 5.37
CA MET A 546 31.92 13.86 5.69
C MET A 546 32.58 12.52 5.97
N GLU A 547 32.07 11.78 6.96
CA GLU A 547 32.54 10.43 7.24
C GLU A 547 31.84 9.39 6.37
N ARG A 548 32.65 8.54 5.72
CA ARG A 548 32.13 7.42 4.93
C ARG A 548 31.62 6.26 5.79
N LYS A 549 32.11 6.14 7.02
CA LYS A 549 31.63 5.14 7.98
C LYS A 549 30.44 5.70 8.75
N ALA A 550 29.33 4.97 8.76
CA ALA A 550 28.15 5.38 9.52
C ALA A 550 28.45 5.36 11.03
N ARG A 551 27.94 6.37 11.75
CA ARG A 551 28.05 6.49 13.21
C ARG A 551 26.98 5.70 13.94
N ALA A 552 25.84 5.50 13.31
CA ALA A 552 24.76 4.66 13.78
C ALA A 552 24.12 3.94 12.60
N SER A 553 23.64 2.73 12.85
CA SER A 553 22.87 1.93 11.89
C SER A 553 21.58 1.50 12.57
N ALA A 554 20.46 1.78 11.92
CA ALA A 554 19.14 1.33 12.34
C ALA A 554 18.61 0.28 11.36
N SER A 555 17.39 -0.20 11.60
CA SER A 555 16.73 -1.22 10.77
C SER A 555 16.60 -0.77 9.30
N VAL A 556 16.13 0.46 9.07
CA VAL A 556 15.77 0.98 7.73
C VAL A 556 16.84 1.91 7.14
N ALA A 557 17.73 2.48 7.96
CA ALA A 557 18.66 3.53 7.55
C ALA A 557 19.94 3.55 8.37
N GLN A 558 20.92 4.31 7.91
CA GLN A 558 22.18 4.57 8.61
C GLN A 558 22.50 6.05 8.63
N VAL A 559 23.20 6.50 9.68
CA VAL A 559 23.47 7.92 9.94
C VAL A 559 24.95 8.20 9.79
N HIS A 560 25.28 9.17 8.95
CA HIS A 560 26.62 9.67 8.73
C HIS A 560 26.79 11.05 9.38
N TRP A 561 27.98 11.31 9.92
CA TRP A 561 28.33 12.65 10.40
C TRP A 561 29.00 13.44 9.27
N ALA A 562 28.64 14.71 9.15
CA ALA A 562 29.32 15.65 8.28
C ALA A 562 29.42 17.03 8.94
N ARG A 563 30.39 17.81 8.47
CA ARG A 563 30.52 19.24 8.72
C ARG A 563 30.48 19.96 7.38
N LEU A 564 29.54 20.88 7.21
CA LEU A 564 29.36 21.67 5.99
C LEU A 564 30.42 22.78 5.89
N ALA A 565 30.55 23.39 4.70
CA ALA A 565 31.52 24.46 4.45
C ALA A 565 31.32 25.71 5.35
N ASP A 566 30.10 25.96 5.80
CA ASP A 566 29.76 27.04 6.73
C ASP A 566 30.00 26.70 8.21
N GLY A 567 30.52 25.50 8.49
CA GLY A 567 30.85 25.03 9.83
C GLY A 567 29.71 24.31 10.56
N ARG A 568 28.48 24.26 10.00
CA ARG A 568 27.38 23.48 10.59
C ARG A 568 27.73 22.00 10.64
N GLU A 569 27.50 21.35 11.77
CA GLU A 569 27.58 19.89 11.88
C GLU A 569 26.20 19.27 11.69
N VAL A 570 26.14 18.22 10.87
CA VAL A 570 24.90 17.59 10.46
C VAL A 570 24.96 16.07 10.61
N ALA A 571 23.82 15.50 10.97
CA ALA A 571 23.50 14.09 10.88
C ALA A 571 22.79 13.84 9.55
N ILE A 572 23.40 13.05 8.67
CA ILE A 572 22.83 12.67 7.37
C ILE A 572 22.32 11.24 7.51
N LYS A 573 21.01 11.08 7.69
CA LYS A 573 20.31 9.80 7.76
C LYS A 573 19.96 9.36 6.35
N ILE A 574 20.44 8.20 5.95
CA ILE A 574 20.34 7.69 4.58
C ILE A 574 19.65 6.33 4.62
N GLN A 575 18.55 6.19 3.90
CA GLN A 575 17.82 4.93 3.79
C GLN A 575 18.69 3.87 3.13
N LYS A 576 18.64 2.64 3.65
CA LYS A 576 19.33 1.50 3.03
C LYS A 576 18.73 1.23 1.66
N ARG A 577 19.58 1.05 0.65
CA ARG A 577 19.17 1.01 -0.77
C ARG A 577 18.08 -0.02 -1.06
N GLU A 578 18.18 -1.18 -0.43
CA GLU A 578 17.26 -2.29 -0.62
C GLU A 578 15.85 -2.04 -0.08
N ILE A 579 15.68 -1.11 0.86
CA ILE A 579 14.37 -0.86 1.52
C ILE A 579 13.33 -0.41 0.51
N ALA A 580 13.69 0.50 -0.40
CA ALA A 580 12.75 1.02 -1.40
C ALA A 580 12.15 -0.10 -2.27
N ALA A 581 12.94 -1.13 -2.60
CA ALA A 581 12.50 -2.28 -3.38
C ALA A 581 11.83 -3.39 -2.54
N GLN A 582 12.15 -3.49 -1.24
CA GLN A 582 11.65 -4.53 -0.35
C GLN A 582 10.36 -4.15 0.38
N VAL A 583 10.16 -2.87 0.73
CA VAL A 583 9.10 -2.43 1.65
C VAL A 583 7.71 -2.86 1.19
N GLN A 584 7.42 -2.78 -0.11
CA GLN A 584 6.12 -3.14 -0.67
C GLN A 584 5.87 -4.66 -0.57
N TRP A 585 6.87 -5.47 -0.93
CA TRP A 585 6.83 -6.93 -0.81
C TRP A 585 6.72 -7.38 0.64
N ASP A 586 7.51 -6.79 1.54
CA ASP A 586 7.54 -7.12 2.96
C ASP A 586 6.18 -6.78 3.62
N LEU A 587 5.58 -5.62 3.31
CA LEU A 587 4.24 -5.24 3.80
C LEU A 587 3.13 -6.11 3.20
N TRP A 588 3.22 -6.47 1.93
CA TRP A 588 2.27 -7.37 1.28
C TRP A 588 2.30 -8.76 1.93
N ALA A 589 3.50 -9.32 2.13
CA ALA A 589 3.68 -10.60 2.81
C ALA A 589 3.15 -10.53 4.25
N PHE A 590 3.43 -9.44 4.98
CA PHE A 590 2.89 -9.21 6.33
C PHE A 590 1.35 -9.19 6.35
N LYS A 591 0.71 -8.48 5.39
CA LYS A 591 -0.75 -8.43 5.26
C LYS A 591 -1.36 -9.81 5.00
N ILE A 592 -0.78 -10.60 4.08
CA ILE A 592 -1.29 -11.94 3.76
C ILE A 592 -1.08 -12.90 4.93
N VAL A 593 0.11 -12.93 5.52
CA VAL A 593 0.37 -13.80 6.69
C VAL A 593 -0.59 -13.44 7.83
N SER A 594 -0.78 -12.14 8.10
CA SER A 594 -1.73 -11.69 9.12
C SER A 594 -3.17 -12.06 8.80
N PHE A 595 -3.59 -11.97 7.54
CA PHE A 595 -4.92 -12.40 7.09
C PHE A 595 -5.13 -13.90 7.30
N ILE A 596 -4.18 -14.73 6.84
CA ILE A 596 -4.22 -16.18 7.00
C ILE A 596 -4.30 -16.52 8.48
N TYR A 597 -3.43 -15.95 9.33
CA TYR A 597 -3.44 -16.21 10.76
C TYR A 597 -4.72 -15.73 11.45
N SER A 598 -5.26 -14.57 11.06
CA SER A 598 -6.53 -14.07 11.59
C SER A 598 -7.69 -15.02 11.30
N LYS A 599 -7.76 -15.58 10.08
CA LYS A 599 -8.76 -16.59 9.70
C LYS A 599 -8.50 -17.98 10.29
N TRP A 600 -7.24 -18.37 10.45
CA TRP A 600 -6.86 -19.72 10.89
C TRP A 600 -6.95 -19.90 12.40
N PHE A 601 -6.81 -18.81 13.18
CA PHE A 601 -6.82 -18.82 14.65
C PHE A 601 -7.97 -18.03 15.29
N ASP A 602 -8.90 -17.47 14.50
CA ASP A 602 -10.06 -16.67 14.96
C ASP A 602 -9.68 -15.50 15.89
N ILE A 603 -8.55 -14.84 15.60
CA ILE A 603 -8.07 -13.67 16.34
C ILE A 603 -8.38 -12.41 15.50
N PRO A 604 -9.07 -11.40 16.07
CA PRO A 604 -9.47 -10.17 15.36
C PRO A 604 -8.29 -9.20 15.18
N PHE A 605 -7.18 -9.66 14.61
CA PHE A 605 -5.97 -8.86 14.42
C PHE A 605 -5.97 -8.07 13.10
N TYR A 606 -6.71 -8.55 12.09
CA TYR A 606 -6.60 -8.01 10.73
C TYR A 606 -7.07 -6.56 10.59
N ASN A 607 -8.06 -6.08 11.35
CA ASN A 607 -8.57 -4.71 11.23
C ASN A 607 -7.51 -3.64 11.56
N LEU A 608 -6.49 -4.00 12.34
CA LEU A 608 -5.40 -3.11 12.75
C LEU A 608 -4.20 -3.16 11.79
N VAL A 609 -4.09 -4.23 11.00
CA VAL A 609 -2.97 -4.47 10.09
C VAL A 609 -2.83 -3.39 9.02
N PRO A 610 -3.90 -2.90 8.34
CA PRO A 610 -3.79 -1.79 7.40
C PRO A 610 -3.20 -0.54 8.05
N PHE A 611 -3.69 -0.19 9.23
CA PHE A 611 -3.24 0.99 9.97
C PHE A 611 -1.77 0.87 10.41
N VAL A 612 -1.36 -0.29 10.92
CA VAL A 612 0.05 -0.55 11.27
C VAL A 612 0.94 -0.54 10.02
N SER A 613 0.49 -1.13 8.91
CA SER A 613 1.25 -1.17 7.66
C SER A 613 1.47 0.22 7.07
N GLU A 614 0.45 1.08 7.12
CA GLU A 614 0.56 2.48 6.69
C GLU A 614 1.60 3.24 7.52
N ARG A 615 1.59 3.06 8.84
CA ARG A 615 2.56 3.73 9.73
C ARG A 615 3.99 3.22 9.53
N LEU A 616 4.17 1.93 9.31
CA LEU A 616 5.47 1.34 8.96
C LEU A 616 5.97 1.83 7.59
N PHE A 617 5.06 2.05 6.64
CA PHE A 617 5.41 2.61 5.34
C PHE A 617 5.85 4.08 5.46
N LEU A 618 5.13 4.90 6.24
CA LEU A 618 5.47 6.30 6.49
C LEU A 618 6.83 6.47 7.19
N GLU A 619 7.28 5.46 7.94
CA GLU A 619 8.61 5.45 8.55
C GLU A 619 9.76 5.31 7.52
N THR A 620 9.43 4.89 6.29
CA THR A 620 10.38 4.86 5.16
C THR A 620 10.40 6.18 4.38
N ASP A 621 9.58 7.16 4.75
CA ASP A 621 9.50 8.47 4.12
C ASP A 621 10.12 9.55 5.03
N PHE A 622 11.32 10.00 4.67
CA PHE A 622 12.07 10.97 5.47
C PHE A 622 11.60 12.41 5.33
N GLU A 623 10.83 12.74 4.31
CA GLU A 623 10.16 14.04 4.25
C GLU A 623 9.02 14.08 5.26
N ASN A 624 8.31 12.96 5.46
CA ASN A 624 7.32 12.83 6.51
C ASN A 624 7.95 12.96 7.91
N GLU A 625 9.08 12.28 8.14
CA GLU A 625 9.84 12.41 9.39
C GLU A 625 10.31 13.85 9.64
N ALA A 626 10.81 14.54 8.61
CA ALA A 626 11.20 15.94 8.67
C ALA A 626 10.04 16.86 9.09
N ARG A 627 8.88 16.73 8.43
CA ARG A 627 7.68 17.51 8.78
C ARG A 627 7.21 17.24 10.22
N ASN A 628 7.26 15.98 10.67
CA ASN A 628 6.91 15.62 12.04
C ASN A 628 7.86 16.26 13.06
N ALA A 629 9.15 16.36 12.75
CA ALA A 629 10.15 17.02 13.59
C ALA A 629 9.87 18.52 13.71
N GLU A 630 9.61 19.20 12.60
CA GLU A 630 9.31 20.64 12.58
C GLU A 630 8.03 20.97 13.33
N GLN A 631 6.97 20.18 13.12
CA GLN A 631 5.71 20.37 13.82
C GLN A 631 5.87 20.15 15.33
N MET A 632 6.65 19.15 15.75
CA MET A 632 6.96 18.96 17.17
C MET A 632 7.78 20.12 17.73
N ALA A 633 8.74 20.65 16.98
CA ALA A 633 9.55 21.80 17.37
C ALA A 633 8.65 23.02 17.63
N GLU A 634 7.67 23.26 16.75
CA GLU A 634 6.68 24.34 16.90
C GLU A 634 5.80 24.15 18.13
N PHE A 635 5.27 22.94 18.37
CA PHE A 635 4.48 22.65 19.57
C PHE A 635 5.27 22.88 20.86
N VAL A 636 6.53 22.44 20.89
CA VAL A 636 7.42 22.63 22.04
C VAL A 636 7.74 24.10 22.25
N ALA A 637 8.04 24.85 21.19
CA ALA A 637 8.36 26.28 21.27
C ALA A 637 7.17 27.11 21.79
N ASN A 638 5.95 26.75 21.38
CA ASN A 638 4.71 27.42 21.77
C ASN A 638 4.20 27.04 23.16
N GLU A 639 4.75 26.00 23.81
CA GLU A 639 4.38 25.58 25.16
C GLU A 639 5.38 26.11 26.20
N PRO A 640 5.03 27.13 27.01
CA PRO A 640 5.95 27.76 27.96
C PRO A 640 6.57 26.80 28.98
N ARG A 641 5.86 25.71 29.32
CA ARG A 641 6.32 24.70 30.29
C ARG A 641 7.37 23.75 29.70
N LEU A 642 7.54 23.70 28.37
CA LEU A 642 8.40 22.76 27.65
C LEU A 642 9.48 23.43 26.80
N ARG A 643 9.26 24.64 26.26
CA ARG A 643 10.16 25.33 25.30
C ARG A 643 11.63 25.48 25.72
N ASN A 644 11.93 25.41 27.02
CA ASN A 644 13.29 25.52 27.58
C ASN A 644 13.76 24.21 28.23
N ARG A 645 13.11 23.09 27.96
CA ARG A 645 13.39 21.77 28.55
C ARG A 645 13.49 20.67 27.50
N VAL A 646 12.86 20.89 26.33
CA VAL A 646 12.83 19.95 25.22
C VAL A 646 13.37 20.65 23.98
N TYR A 647 14.22 19.96 23.23
CA TYR A 647 14.81 20.44 22.00
C TYR A 647 14.57 19.44 20.88
N ILE A 648 14.22 19.94 19.69
CA ILE A 648 14.07 19.15 18.48
C ILE A 648 15.12 19.65 17.48
N PRO A 649 15.98 18.78 16.94
CA PRO A 649 17.04 19.16 16.02
C PRO A 649 16.49 19.85 14.77
N LYS A 650 17.18 20.88 14.30
CA LYS A 650 16.79 21.56 13.07
C LYS A 650 16.98 20.64 11.86
N VAL A 651 15.97 20.58 10.99
CA VAL A 651 16.04 19.88 9.71
C VAL A 651 16.48 20.84 8.59
N TYR A 652 17.29 20.35 7.67
CA TYR A 652 17.78 21.08 6.50
C TYR A 652 17.13 20.51 5.24
N HIS A 653 15.97 21.06 4.85
CA HIS A 653 15.19 20.59 3.70
C HIS A 653 15.96 20.68 2.39
N GLU A 654 16.83 21.69 2.25
CA GLU A 654 17.66 21.88 1.06
C GLU A 654 18.69 20.75 0.85
N LEU A 655 18.97 19.98 1.91
CA LEU A 655 19.85 18.82 1.92
C LEU A 655 19.08 17.52 2.22
N SER A 656 17.75 17.52 2.05
CA SER A 656 16.89 16.38 2.35
C SER A 656 16.04 15.97 1.13
N SER A 657 15.61 14.72 1.13
CA SER A 657 14.78 14.07 0.13
C SER A 657 13.99 12.94 0.80
N LYS A 658 13.15 12.25 0.03
CA LYS A 658 12.39 11.09 0.52
C LYS A 658 13.25 9.98 1.14
N ARG A 659 14.49 9.76 0.68
CA ARG A 659 15.41 8.71 1.18
C ARG A 659 16.61 9.24 1.97
N VAL A 660 16.79 10.56 2.05
CA VAL A 660 17.91 11.21 2.77
C VAL A 660 17.37 12.32 3.65
N MET A 661 17.60 12.26 4.96
CA MET A 661 17.28 13.33 5.89
C MET A 661 18.55 13.94 6.45
N THR A 662 18.71 15.25 6.30
CA THR A 662 19.83 15.99 6.90
C THR A 662 19.31 16.85 8.04
N ALA A 663 19.77 16.57 9.26
CA ALA A 663 19.39 17.32 10.45
C ALA A 663 20.64 17.78 11.22
N GLU A 664 20.46 18.71 12.15
CA GLU A 664 21.51 19.17 13.05
C GLU A 664 22.13 18.00 13.83
N TRP A 665 23.46 17.99 13.92
CA TRP A 665 24.16 17.01 14.73
C TRP A 665 23.98 17.29 16.22
N ILE A 666 23.57 16.25 16.98
CA ILE A 666 23.35 16.36 18.41
C ILE A 666 24.42 15.64 19.21
N GLU A 667 25.21 16.38 19.98
CA GLU A 667 26.01 15.83 21.08
C GLU A 667 25.14 15.66 22.34
N GLY A 668 25.11 14.46 22.92
CA GLY A 668 24.32 14.20 24.13
C GLY A 668 24.55 12.81 24.71
N VAL A 669 24.09 12.61 25.94
CA VAL A 669 24.12 11.31 26.63
C VAL A 669 22.79 10.60 26.37
N ARG A 670 22.83 9.31 25.99
CA ARG A 670 21.60 8.56 25.72
C ARG A 670 20.84 8.27 27.02
N LEU A 671 19.51 8.23 26.96
CA LEU A 671 18.65 8.13 28.17
C LEU A 671 18.97 6.90 29.06
N TRP A 672 19.42 5.80 28.48
CA TRP A 672 19.75 4.58 29.22
C TRP A 672 21.10 4.63 29.95
N ASP A 673 21.97 5.58 29.63
CA ASP A 673 23.27 5.74 30.32
C ASP A 673 23.07 6.56 31.60
N LYS A 674 22.44 5.92 32.60
CA LYS A 674 22.15 6.49 33.92
C LYS A 674 23.40 7.06 34.60
N ASP A 675 24.52 6.38 34.44
CA ASP A 675 25.81 6.76 35.00
C ASP A 675 26.32 8.06 34.39
N ALA A 676 26.33 8.19 33.07
CA ALA A 676 26.75 9.41 32.40
C ALA A 676 25.80 10.59 32.67
N ILE A 677 24.51 10.35 32.93
CA ILE A 677 23.56 11.41 33.31
C ILE A 677 23.85 11.93 34.73
N THR A 678 24.10 11.03 35.69
CA THR A 678 24.14 11.36 37.12
C THR A 678 25.53 11.69 37.66
N ARG A 679 26.60 11.16 37.06
CA ARG A 679 27.97 11.43 37.52
C ARG A 679 28.27 12.94 37.52
N PRO A 680 29.13 13.43 38.43
CA PRO A 680 29.35 14.86 38.60
C PRO A 680 29.84 15.53 37.31
N TRP A 681 29.30 16.73 37.06
CA TRP A 681 29.76 17.60 35.97
C TRP A 681 31.21 18.05 36.19
N ARG A 682 32.03 17.95 35.14
CA ARG A 682 33.44 18.37 35.15
C ARG A 682 33.82 19.36 34.04
N GLY A 683 32.85 19.82 33.25
CA GLY A 683 33.05 20.74 32.13
C GLY A 683 32.87 22.21 32.47
N GLY A 684 33.43 22.70 33.58
CA GLY A 684 33.41 24.14 33.91
C GLY A 684 32.14 24.65 34.62
N TRP A 685 32.20 25.89 35.10
CA TRP A 685 31.11 26.55 35.84
C TRP A 685 30.25 27.40 34.89
N ARG A 686 28.92 27.25 34.96
CA ARG A 686 27.94 27.89 34.05
C ARG A 686 28.11 27.54 32.57
N GLU A 687 28.76 26.43 32.28
CA GLU A 687 28.89 25.87 30.94
C GLU A 687 27.90 24.71 30.76
N GLY A 688 27.29 24.64 29.59
CA GLY A 688 26.44 23.52 29.19
C GLY A 688 27.26 22.39 28.57
N SER A 689 26.62 21.25 28.31
CA SER A 689 27.18 20.25 27.40
C SER A 689 27.31 20.84 25.99
N PRO A 690 28.30 20.39 25.18
CA PRO A 690 28.51 20.89 23.82
C PRO A 690 27.21 20.94 22.99
N GLY A 691 26.93 22.08 22.36
CA GLY A 691 25.72 22.28 21.55
C GLY A 691 24.44 22.61 22.32
N SER A 692 24.46 22.68 23.66
CA SER A 692 23.26 23.04 24.44
C SER A 692 23.16 24.56 24.67
N HIS A 693 22.02 25.16 24.30
CA HIS A 693 21.67 26.58 24.52
C HIS A 693 22.80 27.59 24.23
N GLY A 694 23.39 27.51 23.03
CA GLY A 694 24.43 28.44 22.61
C GLY A 694 25.84 28.13 23.13
N THR A 695 26.03 27.03 23.87
CA THR A 695 27.36 26.46 24.12
C THR A 695 27.90 25.98 22.77
N PRO A 696 28.93 26.64 22.19
CA PRO A 696 29.40 26.30 20.87
C PRO A 696 29.95 24.86 20.87
N LEU A 697 29.75 24.16 19.76
CA LEU A 697 30.61 23.01 19.48
C LEU A 697 32.04 23.54 19.31
N ASP A 698 33.05 22.75 19.71
CA ASP A 698 34.45 23.16 19.61
C ASP A 698 34.72 23.81 18.24
N PRO A 699 35.45 24.95 18.19
CA PRO A 699 35.79 25.59 16.94
C PRO A 699 36.45 24.56 16.02
N PRO A 700 36.25 24.65 14.70
CA PRO A 700 36.84 23.70 13.77
C PRO A 700 38.34 23.64 14.04
N ASP A 701 38.81 22.48 14.48
CA ASP A 701 40.23 22.26 14.71
C ASP A 701 40.97 22.69 13.44
N LYS A 702 41.98 23.56 13.55
CA LYS A 702 42.67 24.15 12.38
C LYS A 702 43.34 23.10 11.48
N GLN A 703 43.35 21.85 11.89
CA GLN A 703 43.86 20.73 11.13
C GLN A 703 42.70 19.83 10.70
N ILE A 704 42.00 20.24 9.63
CA ILE A 704 41.53 19.23 8.67
C ILE A 704 42.80 18.45 8.29
N PRO A 705 42.86 17.11 8.47
CA PRO A 705 44.07 16.35 8.19
C PRO A 705 44.56 16.70 6.78
N SER A 706 45.86 16.98 6.67
CA SER A 706 46.45 17.46 5.41
C SER A 706 46.20 16.46 4.27
N ARG A 707 46.25 16.92 3.02
CA ARG A 707 46.11 16.08 1.82
C ARG A 707 47.02 14.84 1.86
N GLU A 708 48.19 14.96 2.49
CA GLU A 708 49.14 13.85 2.70
C GLU A 708 48.68 12.87 3.80
N GLU A 709 48.04 13.33 4.87
CA GLU A 709 47.51 12.46 5.94
C GLU A 709 46.22 11.74 5.52
N LEU A 710 45.35 12.41 4.76
CA LEU A 710 44.17 11.80 4.15
C LEU A 710 44.54 10.77 3.07
N ALA A 711 45.65 10.99 2.35
CA ALA A 711 46.15 10.04 1.34
C ALA A 711 46.97 8.89 1.92
N ARG A 712 47.71 9.09 3.02
CA ARG A 712 48.52 8.04 3.69
C ARG A 712 47.67 7.08 4.54
N ARG A 713 46.54 7.53 5.06
CA ARG A 713 45.62 6.69 5.86
C ARG A 713 44.54 6.13 4.96
N SER A 714 44.25 4.83 5.04
CA SER A 714 43.18 4.24 4.24
C SER A 714 41.87 4.98 4.55
N VAL A 715 41.20 5.47 3.50
CA VAL A 715 39.97 6.30 3.56
C VAL A 715 38.83 5.64 4.36
N ALA A 716 38.95 4.35 4.68
CA ALA A 716 38.04 3.58 5.53
C ALA A 716 38.27 3.71 7.05
N SER A 717 39.38 4.31 7.51
CA SER A 717 39.82 4.23 8.92
C SER A 717 39.80 5.55 9.72
N LEU A 718 39.49 6.68 9.10
CA LEU A 718 39.52 7.98 9.78
C LEU A 718 38.17 8.29 10.46
N LYS A 719 38.14 8.24 11.80
CA LYS A 719 37.15 8.97 12.61
C LYS A 719 37.53 10.46 12.54
N ILE A 720 36.80 11.23 11.72
CA ILE A 720 37.02 12.66 11.47
C ILE A 720 36.25 13.51 12.50
N LYS A 721 35.10 13.03 12.99
CA LYS A 721 34.31 13.68 14.03
C LYS A 721 35.17 13.89 15.30
N PRO A 722 35.25 15.11 15.84
CA PRO A 722 35.92 15.37 17.11
C PRO A 722 35.31 14.57 18.27
N GLU A 723 36.18 14.04 19.13
CA GLU A 723 35.75 13.46 20.41
C GLU A 723 35.62 14.56 21.45
N ARG A 724 34.39 14.77 21.93
CA ARG A 724 34.04 15.86 22.84
C ARG A 724 33.81 15.32 24.25
N THR A 725 34.89 14.85 24.88
CA THR A 725 34.85 14.25 26.22
C THR A 725 35.43 15.18 27.30
N HIS A 726 35.88 16.39 26.95
CA HIS A 726 36.51 17.34 27.88
C HIS A 726 35.66 17.61 29.13
N TRP A 727 34.33 17.67 28.99
CA TRP A 727 33.39 17.88 30.10
C TRP A 727 33.26 16.71 31.07
N LYS A 728 33.80 15.53 30.72
CA LYS A 728 33.97 14.38 31.62
C LYS A 728 35.23 14.50 32.49
N GLY A 729 36.05 15.53 32.29
CA GLY A 729 37.31 15.76 32.99
C GLY A 729 38.42 14.81 32.58
N TRP A 730 39.62 15.02 33.13
CA TRP A 730 40.87 14.34 32.69
C TRP A 730 40.89 12.81 32.83
N LYS A 731 40.07 12.22 33.70
CA LYS A 731 39.92 10.75 33.83
C LYS A 731 38.73 10.19 33.02
N GLU A 732 38.00 11.04 32.31
CA GLU A 732 36.74 10.71 31.63
C GLU A 732 35.67 10.05 32.53
N ARG A 733 35.71 10.34 33.83
CA ARG A 733 34.78 9.79 34.83
C ARG A 733 33.63 10.74 35.20
N GLY A 734 33.60 11.95 34.63
CA GLY A 734 32.51 12.91 34.81
C GLY A 734 31.26 12.53 34.02
N GLY A 735 30.14 13.12 34.42
CA GLY A 735 28.84 13.00 33.77
C GLY A 735 28.16 14.37 33.63
N LEU A 736 26.86 14.39 33.37
CA LEU A 736 26.09 15.63 33.22
C LEU A 736 25.71 16.25 34.58
N GLY A 737 25.86 15.53 35.68
CA GLY A 737 25.49 16.00 37.03
C GLY A 737 24.01 16.37 37.14
N LEU A 738 23.13 15.65 36.44
CA LEU A 738 21.71 15.95 36.33
C LEU A 738 20.87 15.05 37.24
N SER A 739 19.74 15.59 37.69
CA SER A 739 18.75 14.83 38.45
C SER A 739 17.90 13.97 37.53
N LEU A 740 17.88 12.65 37.76
CA LEU A 740 16.98 11.73 37.05
C LEU A 740 15.51 12.12 37.22
N LYS A 741 15.16 12.72 38.37
CA LYS A 741 13.80 13.24 38.63
C LYS A 741 13.43 14.35 37.64
N GLU A 742 14.32 15.28 37.36
CA GLU A 742 14.06 16.39 36.44
C GLU A 742 14.02 15.93 34.99
N VAL A 743 14.92 15.00 34.61
CA VAL A 743 14.90 14.35 33.29
C VAL A 743 13.56 13.64 33.08
N MET A 744 13.19 12.73 33.98
CA MET A 744 11.93 11.99 33.84
C MET A 744 10.69 12.86 33.96
N THR A 745 10.71 13.93 34.76
CA THR A 745 9.58 14.88 34.81
C THR A 745 9.39 15.53 33.43
N THR A 746 10.49 15.92 32.77
CA THR A 746 10.45 16.52 31.43
C THR A 746 9.94 15.53 30.39
N MET A 747 10.39 14.28 30.45
CA MET A 747 9.92 13.23 29.55
C MET A 747 8.40 13.01 29.70
N VAL A 748 7.93 12.84 30.92
CA VAL A 748 6.50 12.59 31.19
C VAL A 748 5.65 13.82 30.84
N ASP A 749 6.12 15.03 31.12
CA ASP A 749 5.44 16.27 30.73
C ASP A 749 5.28 16.36 29.21
N LEU A 750 6.35 16.10 28.46
CA LEU A 750 6.34 16.16 26.99
C LEU A 750 5.32 15.20 26.38
N PHE A 751 5.38 13.91 26.73
CA PHE A 751 4.45 12.93 26.16
C PHE A 751 3.01 13.12 26.67
N SER A 752 2.82 13.69 27.86
CA SER A 752 1.48 14.04 28.35
C SER A 752 0.89 15.24 27.59
N ALA A 753 1.70 16.26 27.28
CA ALA A 753 1.27 17.40 26.46
C ALA A 753 0.88 16.94 25.05
N GLN A 754 1.66 16.04 24.45
CA GLN A 754 1.32 15.41 23.16
C GLN A 754 -0.05 14.75 23.17
N MET A 755 -0.35 13.95 24.19
CA MET A 755 -1.62 13.19 24.28
C MET A 755 -2.83 14.07 24.59
N PHE A 756 -2.69 15.04 25.50
CA PHE A 756 -3.86 15.76 26.04
C PHE A 756 -4.02 17.16 25.49
N LEU A 757 -2.93 17.87 25.18
CA LEU A 757 -3.00 19.22 24.63
C LEU A 757 -2.94 19.24 23.11
N TRP A 758 -2.00 18.56 22.49
CA TRP A 758 -1.78 18.72 21.04
C TRP A 758 -2.59 17.72 20.22
N GLY A 759 -2.79 16.50 20.74
CA GLY A 759 -3.35 15.41 19.94
C GLY A 759 -2.40 14.95 18.83
N TRP A 760 -1.11 15.24 18.97
CA TRP A 760 -0.05 14.83 18.06
C TRP A 760 0.97 14.03 18.86
N VAL A 761 0.92 12.71 18.72
CA VAL A 761 1.56 11.77 19.67
C VAL A 761 2.67 11.01 18.98
N HIS A 762 3.88 11.16 19.51
CA HIS A 762 5.04 10.36 19.16
C HIS A 762 4.85 8.95 19.71
N CYS A 763 4.91 7.91 18.89
CA CYS A 763 4.51 6.56 19.32
C CYS A 763 5.69 5.65 19.71
N ASP A 764 6.93 6.08 19.48
CA ASP A 764 8.14 5.29 19.77
C ASP A 764 9.18 6.01 20.67
N PRO A 765 8.86 6.39 21.92
CA PRO A 765 9.78 7.07 22.84
C PRO A 765 10.89 6.15 23.39
N HIS A 766 11.53 5.37 22.52
CA HIS A 766 12.61 4.45 22.86
C HIS A 766 13.79 5.23 23.46
N PRO A 767 14.43 4.76 24.54
CA PRO A 767 15.59 5.44 25.13
C PRO A 767 16.70 5.64 24.11
N GLY A 768 16.77 4.75 23.10
CA GLY A 768 17.50 4.84 21.80
C GLY A 768 17.60 6.23 21.20
N ASN A 769 16.44 6.88 21.13
CA ASN A 769 16.16 8.06 20.33
C ASN A 769 16.05 9.32 21.18
N ILE A 770 16.47 9.25 22.44
CA ILE A 770 16.37 10.33 23.41
C ILE A 770 17.76 10.63 23.96
N PHE A 771 18.24 11.84 23.68
CA PHE A 771 19.44 12.36 24.30
C PHE A 771 19.12 13.30 25.45
N VAL A 772 20.02 13.33 26.43
CA VAL A 772 20.01 14.24 27.55
C VAL A 772 21.24 15.15 27.43
N ARG A 773 21.00 16.45 27.55
CA ARG A 773 22.02 17.51 27.59
C ARG A 773 21.94 18.25 28.91
N ARG A 774 23.05 18.90 29.26
CA ARG A 774 23.13 19.84 30.38
C ARG A 774 23.08 21.26 29.83
N GLN A 775 22.13 22.06 30.30
CA GLN A 775 22.09 23.49 30.01
C GLN A 775 23.14 24.25 30.83
N PRO A 776 23.56 25.46 30.41
CA PRO A 776 24.45 26.34 31.18
C PRO A 776 23.95 26.66 32.61
N ASN A 777 22.63 26.70 32.81
CA ASN A 777 21.99 26.89 34.11
C ASN A 777 22.01 25.63 35.00
N GLY A 778 22.54 24.52 34.48
CA GLY A 778 22.65 23.23 35.14
C GLY A 778 21.42 22.34 35.13
N LYS A 779 20.36 22.74 34.42
CA LYS A 779 19.14 21.95 34.24
C LYS A 779 19.27 20.97 33.07
N PRO A 780 18.48 19.89 33.05
CA PRO A 780 18.45 18.97 31.92
C PRO A 780 17.70 19.55 30.73
N GLU A 781 18.14 19.17 29.53
CA GLU A 781 17.44 19.35 28.27
C GLU A 781 17.27 17.98 27.61
N ILE A 782 16.05 17.63 27.22
CA ILE A 782 15.73 16.40 26.48
C ILE A 782 15.73 16.71 25.00
N VAL A 783 16.47 15.93 24.21
CA VAL A 783 16.48 16.03 22.75
C VAL A 783 15.83 14.78 22.15
N LEU A 784 14.80 14.98 21.32
CA LEU A 784 14.20 13.92 20.51
C LEU A 784 14.82 13.93 19.11
N ILE A 785 15.32 12.79 18.63
CA ILE A 785 16.02 12.72 17.33
C ILE A 785 15.30 11.86 16.29
N ASP A 786 14.35 11.04 16.70
CA ASP A 786 13.56 10.19 15.80
C ASP A 786 12.16 10.76 15.73
N HIS A 787 11.66 10.97 14.52
CA HIS A 787 10.31 11.47 14.29
C HIS A 787 9.52 10.62 13.27
N GLY A 788 9.94 9.38 13.05
CA GLY A 788 9.38 8.51 12.02
C GLY A 788 7.95 8.03 12.29
N LEU A 789 7.52 7.97 13.56
CA LEU A 789 6.23 7.39 13.94
C LEU A 789 5.37 8.31 14.83
N TYR A 790 4.39 8.94 14.20
CA TYR A 790 3.38 9.80 14.83
C TYR A 790 1.95 9.35 14.52
N ILE A 791 1.05 9.63 15.46
CA ILE A 791 -0.40 9.58 15.24
C ILE A 791 -1.03 10.93 15.55
N GLN A 792 -2.12 11.22 14.86
CA GLN A 792 -2.98 12.35 15.15
C GLN A 792 -4.27 11.88 15.80
N MET A 793 -4.65 12.48 16.92
CA MET A 793 -5.92 12.25 17.58
C MET A 793 -6.93 13.29 17.10
N THR A 794 -8.16 12.85 16.79
CA THR A 794 -9.26 13.79 16.55
C THR A 794 -9.53 14.61 17.82
N PRO A 795 -9.97 15.88 17.71
CA PRO A 795 -10.30 16.69 18.89
C PRO A 795 -11.31 16.00 19.82
N THR A 796 -12.30 15.32 19.25
CA THR A 796 -13.29 14.52 19.97
C THR A 796 -12.64 13.40 20.78
N PHE A 797 -11.80 12.58 20.14
CA PHE A 797 -11.13 11.48 20.81
C PHE A 797 -10.15 11.98 21.88
N ARG A 798 -9.36 13.03 21.60
CA ARG A 798 -8.46 13.69 22.57
C ARG A 798 -9.22 14.15 23.82
N HIS A 799 -10.39 14.77 23.63
CA HIS A 799 -11.22 15.22 24.73
C HIS A 799 -11.84 14.05 25.53
N GLN A 800 -12.34 13.02 24.84
CA GLN A 800 -12.81 11.78 25.49
C GLN A 800 -11.67 11.12 26.29
N TYR A 801 -10.47 11.03 25.74
CA TYR A 801 -9.32 10.44 26.41
C TYR A 801 -8.89 11.22 27.66
N SER A 802 -8.95 12.55 27.60
CA SER A 802 -8.72 13.44 28.75
C SER A 802 -9.78 13.23 29.84
N ARG A 803 -11.07 13.14 29.47
CA ARG A 803 -12.18 12.82 30.39
C ARG A 803 -12.03 11.43 31.00
N PHE A 804 -11.60 10.46 30.20
CA PHE A 804 -11.37 9.08 30.64
C PHE A 804 -10.28 9.02 31.70
N TRP A 805 -9.12 9.64 31.47
CA TRP A 805 -8.04 9.73 32.46
C TRP A 805 -8.46 10.44 33.75
N LYS A 806 -9.25 11.51 33.65
CA LYS A 806 -9.80 12.18 34.82
C LYS A 806 -10.72 11.25 35.61
N ALA A 807 -11.64 10.57 34.93
CA ALA A 807 -12.59 9.64 35.53
C ALA A 807 -11.91 8.43 36.18
N LEU A 808 -10.83 7.93 35.58
CA LEU A 808 -10.00 6.86 36.14
C LEU A 808 -9.44 7.22 37.51
N MET A 809 -8.95 8.45 37.68
CA MET A 809 -8.37 8.90 38.94
C MET A 809 -9.43 9.26 39.98
N THR A 810 -10.58 9.78 39.57
CA THR A 810 -11.69 10.13 40.48
C THR A 810 -12.64 8.96 40.76
N LEU A 811 -12.37 7.78 40.22
CA LEU A 811 -13.24 6.60 40.30
C LEU A 811 -14.67 6.85 39.80
N ASP A 812 -14.83 7.73 38.80
CA ASP A 812 -16.13 8.07 38.20
C ASP A 812 -16.56 6.99 37.20
N ASN A 813 -17.16 5.93 37.74
CA ASN A 813 -17.58 4.76 36.97
C ASN A 813 -18.65 5.08 35.92
N LYS A 814 -19.44 6.14 36.13
CA LYS A 814 -20.48 6.54 35.16
C LYS A 814 -19.81 7.08 33.89
N THR A 815 -18.89 8.02 34.06
CA THR A 815 -18.14 8.60 32.93
C THR A 815 -17.25 7.55 32.24
N LEU A 816 -16.63 6.63 33.00
CA LEU A 816 -15.85 5.54 32.41
C LEU A 816 -16.70 4.62 31.52
N LYS A 817 -17.89 4.20 31.99
CA LYS A 817 -18.80 3.36 31.22
C LYS A 817 -19.32 4.06 29.96
N GLU A 818 -19.66 5.34 30.07
CA GLU A 818 -20.07 6.17 28.93
C GLU A 818 -19.00 6.20 27.83
N ILE A 819 -17.76 6.56 28.19
CA ILE A 819 -16.67 6.71 27.22
C ILE A 819 -16.22 5.36 26.66
N ALA A 820 -16.03 4.36 27.53
CA ALA A 820 -15.64 3.03 27.11
C ALA A 820 -16.70 2.41 26.18
N GLY A 821 -17.99 2.59 26.46
CA GLY A 821 -19.07 2.18 25.57
C GLY A 821 -19.05 2.88 24.20
N GLN A 822 -18.71 4.17 24.16
CA GLN A 822 -18.52 4.92 22.89
C GLN A 822 -17.34 4.36 22.07
N TRP A 823 -16.32 3.80 22.73
CA TRP A 823 -15.18 3.14 22.10
C TRP A 823 -15.44 1.65 21.76
N GLY A 824 -16.67 1.17 21.95
CA GLY A 824 -17.03 -0.23 21.69
C GLY A 824 -16.49 -1.22 22.73
N VAL A 825 -16.16 -0.76 23.95
CA VAL A 825 -15.65 -1.60 25.04
C VAL A 825 -16.80 -2.10 25.92
N ASN A 826 -17.00 -3.42 25.95
CA ASN A 826 -18.08 -4.04 26.73
C ASN A 826 -17.78 -4.15 28.23
N ASN A 827 -16.50 -4.23 28.62
CA ASN A 827 -16.06 -4.28 30.01
C ASN A 827 -15.15 -3.09 30.38
N PRO A 828 -15.73 -1.96 30.82
CA PRO A 828 -14.98 -0.76 31.16
C PRO A 828 -14.01 -0.95 32.33
N ASP A 829 -14.30 -1.85 33.27
CA ASP A 829 -13.47 -2.08 34.46
C ASP A 829 -12.18 -2.84 34.10
N ILE A 830 -12.27 -3.83 33.20
CA ILE A 830 -11.08 -4.52 32.66
C ILE A 830 -10.25 -3.54 31.82
N PHE A 831 -10.89 -2.74 30.96
CA PHE A 831 -10.18 -1.76 30.14
C PHE A 831 -9.55 -0.62 30.95
N ALA A 832 -10.21 -0.17 32.02
CA ALA A 832 -9.64 0.75 33.01
C ALA A 832 -8.43 0.14 33.72
N SER A 833 -8.51 -1.14 34.09
CA SER A 833 -7.40 -1.87 34.71
C SER A 833 -6.21 -2.00 33.75
N ALA A 834 -6.48 -2.30 32.49
CA ALA A 834 -5.47 -2.35 31.43
C ALA A 834 -4.85 -0.97 31.14
N THR A 835 -5.62 0.12 31.21
CA THR A 835 -5.07 1.47 31.00
C THR A 835 -4.19 1.92 32.16
N LEU A 836 -4.60 1.60 33.39
CA LEU A 836 -3.85 1.96 34.60
C LEU A 836 -2.72 0.99 34.92
N MET A 837 -2.65 -0.13 34.20
CA MET A 837 -1.73 -1.25 34.47
C MET A 837 -1.82 -1.77 35.91
N ARG A 838 -2.98 -1.61 36.55
CA ARG A 838 -3.29 -2.09 37.91
C ARG A 838 -4.77 -2.37 38.04
N PRO A 839 -5.21 -3.26 38.95
CA PRO A 839 -6.63 -3.52 39.17
C PRO A 839 -7.40 -2.24 39.47
N TYR A 840 -8.37 -1.92 38.62
CA TYR A 840 -9.27 -0.81 38.85
C TYR A 840 -10.20 -1.16 40.02
N ARG A 841 -10.17 -0.33 41.07
CA ARG A 841 -10.90 -0.55 42.33
C ARG A 841 -12.22 0.21 42.42
N GLY A 842 -12.63 0.91 41.36
CA GLY A 842 -13.94 1.57 41.30
C GLY A 842 -15.08 0.57 41.06
N GLY A 843 -16.32 0.98 41.34
CA GLY A 843 -17.53 0.20 41.03
C GLY A 843 -17.89 -0.86 42.08
N ASN A 844 -18.41 -2.00 41.64
CA ASN A 844 -18.84 -3.13 42.50
C ASN A 844 -17.68 -4.06 42.92
N MET A 845 -16.44 -3.70 42.60
CA MET A 845 -15.23 -4.52 42.77
C MET A 845 -15.32 -5.92 42.14
N SER A 846 -16.19 -6.14 41.15
CA SER A 846 -16.37 -7.45 40.54
C SER A 846 -15.09 -7.97 39.86
N THR A 847 -14.33 -7.10 39.19
CA THR A 847 -13.03 -7.44 38.60
C THR A 847 -12.01 -7.81 39.66
N ALA A 848 -11.88 -7.01 40.73
CA ALA A 848 -10.95 -7.31 41.82
C ALA A 848 -11.31 -8.62 42.58
N LYS A 849 -12.61 -8.88 42.80
CA LYS A 849 -13.11 -10.10 43.46
C LYS A 849 -13.05 -11.35 42.57
N GLY A 850 -13.21 -11.19 41.25
CA GLY A 850 -13.06 -12.26 40.26
C GLY A 850 -11.62 -12.76 40.16
N ILE A 851 -10.66 -11.83 40.23
CA ILE A 851 -9.22 -12.11 40.23
C ILE A 851 -8.81 -12.94 41.48
N GLU A 852 -9.31 -12.60 42.67
CA GLU A 852 -9.00 -13.38 43.90
C GLU A 852 -9.49 -14.84 43.85
N ARG A 853 -10.62 -15.11 43.17
CA ARG A 853 -11.25 -16.44 43.11
C ARG A 853 -10.49 -17.45 42.23
N LEU A 854 -9.78 -16.98 41.20
CA LEU A 854 -9.06 -17.82 40.23
C LEU A 854 -7.71 -18.35 40.76
N SER A 855 -7.21 -17.82 41.88
CA SER A 855 -5.87 -18.15 42.40
C SER A 855 -5.72 -19.54 43.02
N LYS A 856 -6.80 -20.33 43.18
CA LYS A 856 -6.81 -21.55 44.04
C LYS A 856 -6.86 -22.92 43.34
N GLU A 857 -7.14 -23.05 42.04
CA GLU A 857 -7.28 -24.37 41.38
C GLU A 857 -6.20 -24.67 40.31
N GLU A 858 -5.56 -25.84 40.49
CA GLU A 858 -4.80 -26.74 39.59
C GLU A 858 -3.82 -26.20 38.52
N ARG A 859 -2.52 -26.53 38.69
CA ARG A 859 -1.38 -26.02 37.89
C ARG A 859 -1.15 -26.65 36.51
N ALA A 860 -1.71 -27.81 36.19
CA ALA A 860 -1.33 -28.56 34.96
C ALA A 860 -2.24 -28.27 33.74
N ASN A 861 -3.53 -28.02 33.93
CA ASN A 861 -4.46 -27.56 32.88
C ASN A 861 -4.41 -26.04 32.63
N ARG A 862 -3.61 -25.33 33.44
CA ARG A 862 -3.59 -23.88 33.54
C ARG A 862 -3.20 -23.22 32.22
N SER A 863 -2.16 -23.65 31.52
CA SER A 863 -1.60 -22.91 30.36
C SER A 863 -2.56 -22.80 29.17
N TYR A 864 -3.30 -23.88 28.88
CA TYR A 864 -4.26 -23.90 27.78
C TYR A 864 -5.55 -23.15 28.13
N GLU A 865 -6.09 -23.36 29.34
CA GLU A 865 -7.29 -22.67 29.82
C GLU A 865 -7.04 -21.17 30.03
N MET A 866 -5.85 -20.80 30.49
CA MET A 866 -5.36 -19.42 30.61
C MET A 866 -5.31 -18.71 29.25
N GLN A 867 -4.77 -19.34 28.22
CA GLN A 867 -4.69 -18.72 26.89
C GLN A 867 -6.06 -18.62 26.20
N GLN A 868 -6.97 -19.55 26.45
CA GLN A 868 -8.37 -19.39 26.06
C GLN A 868 -9.05 -18.24 26.82
N ALA A 869 -8.78 -18.10 28.12
CA ALA A 869 -9.27 -16.99 28.93
C ALA A 869 -8.73 -15.64 28.43
N ALA A 870 -7.45 -15.55 28.06
CA ALA A 870 -6.86 -14.35 27.47
C ALA A 870 -7.50 -13.99 26.12
N ARG A 871 -7.74 -14.98 25.24
CA ARG A 871 -8.49 -14.77 23.98
C ARG A 871 -9.91 -14.30 24.24
N LYS A 872 -10.57 -14.89 25.24
CA LYS A 872 -11.92 -14.50 25.66
C LYS A 872 -11.93 -13.08 26.22
N ALA A 873 -10.96 -12.70 27.04
CA ALA A 873 -10.83 -11.36 27.61
C ALA A 873 -10.57 -10.29 26.54
N ILE A 874 -9.71 -10.57 25.56
CA ILE A 874 -9.50 -9.67 24.41
C ILE A 874 -10.81 -9.48 23.63
N ARG A 875 -11.58 -10.56 23.42
CA ARG A 875 -12.90 -10.50 22.78
C ARG A 875 -13.95 -9.78 23.65
N GLU A 876 -13.86 -9.87 24.97
CA GLU A 876 -14.73 -9.16 25.90
C GLU A 876 -14.39 -7.66 26.02
N ILE A 877 -13.12 -7.29 25.80
CA ILE A 877 -12.69 -5.88 25.71
C ILE A 877 -13.08 -5.29 24.35
N LEU A 878 -12.89 -6.03 23.26
CA LEU A 878 -13.21 -5.62 21.89
C LEU A 878 -14.66 -5.99 21.56
N GLY A 879 -15.61 -5.17 22.03
CA GLY A 879 -17.03 -5.40 21.81
C GLY A 879 -17.51 -5.08 20.40
N ASP A 880 -17.34 -3.82 19.98
CA ASP A 880 -17.66 -3.34 18.64
C ASP A 880 -16.38 -2.80 17.97
N GLU A 881 -15.79 -3.63 17.11
CA GLU A 881 -14.52 -3.35 16.43
C GLU A 881 -14.58 -2.09 15.54
N THR A 882 -15.78 -1.70 15.09
CA THR A 882 -15.94 -0.51 14.23
C THR A 882 -15.81 0.80 15.01
N LYS A 883 -16.08 0.76 16.31
CA LYS A 883 -16.03 1.92 17.22
C LYS A 883 -14.68 2.09 17.92
N TRP A 884 -13.81 1.07 17.87
CA TRP A 884 -12.53 1.07 18.56
C TRP A 884 -11.58 2.15 17.99
N PRO A 885 -11.16 3.15 18.78
CA PRO A 885 -10.18 4.13 18.33
C PRO A 885 -8.83 3.47 18.08
N ARG A 886 -8.37 3.49 16.83
CA ARG A 886 -7.13 2.82 16.38
C ARG A 886 -5.89 3.43 17.05
N GLU A 887 -5.97 4.69 17.43
CA GLU A 887 -4.95 5.46 18.13
C GLU A 887 -4.59 4.87 19.49
N LEU A 888 -5.52 4.18 20.17
CA LEU A 888 -5.29 3.58 21.49
C LEU A 888 -4.13 2.59 21.52
N ILE A 889 -3.87 1.90 20.41
CA ILE A 889 -2.77 0.93 20.30
C ILE A 889 -1.42 1.63 20.45
N PHE A 890 -1.26 2.75 19.76
CA PHE A 890 -0.03 3.53 19.78
C PHE A 890 0.11 4.37 21.06
N ILE A 891 -1.00 4.85 21.62
CA ILE A 891 -1.00 5.53 22.93
C ILE A 891 -0.60 4.54 24.03
N GLY A 892 -1.16 3.33 24.02
CA GLY A 892 -0.78 2.26 24.93
C GLY A 892 0.71 1.93 24.85
N ARG A 893 1.24 1.80 23.62
CA ARG A 893 2.68 1.63 23.36
C ARG A 893 3.51 2.77 23.96
N ASN A 894 3.17 4.03 23.69
CA ASN A 894 3.89 5.17 24.25
C ASN A 894 3.92 5.12 25.78
N LEU A 895 2.75 4.99 26.42
CA LEU A 895 2.63 4.96 27.88
C LEU A 895 3.46 3.83 28.49
N ARG A 896 3.53 2.68 27.82
CA ARG A 896 4.30 1.51 28.25
C ARG A 896 5.80 1.75 28.20
N ILE A 897 6.32 2.34 27.14
CA ILE A 897 7.76 2.63 27.01
C ILE A 897 8.17 3.72 28.00
N VAL A 898 7.35 4.77 28.16
CA VAL A 898 7.62 5.83 29.15
C VAL A 898 7.61 5.26 30.58
N GLN A 899 6.73 4.30 30.86
CA GLN A 899 6.75 3.54 32.10
C GLN A 899 8.07 2.78 32.28
N GLY A 900 8.50 2.00 31.28
CA GLY A 900 9.75 1.23 31.31
C GLY A 900 10.97 2.13 31.54
N ASN A 901 11.03 3.28 30.86
CA ASN A 901 12.09 4.27 31.07
C ASN A 901 12.09 4.84 32.50
N ASN A 902 10.90 5.12 33.08
CA ASN A 902 10.79 5.57 34.47
C ASN A 902 11.29 4.50 35.44
N GLN A 903 10.88 3.24 35.21
CA GLN A 903 11.28 2.09 36.02
C GLN A 903 12.79 1.85 35.97
N PHE A 904 13.37 1.80 34.77
CA PHE A 904 14.81 1.62 34.53
C PHE A 904 15.66 2.66 35.28
N LEU A 905 15.20 3.91 35.34
CA LEU A 905 15.87 4.98 36.08
C LEU A 905 15.61 4.98 37.60
N GLY A 906 14.89 3.98 38.11
CA GLY A 906 14.61 3.77 39.54
C GLY A 906 13.32 4.44 40.02
N SER A 907 12.33 4.62 39.14
CA SER A 907 11.05 5.27 39.41
C SER A 907 11.17 6.67 40.06
N PRO A 908 11.97 7.60 39.52
CA PRO A 908 12.25 8.88 40.18
C PRO A 908 11.04 9.81 40.28
N VAL A 909 9.98 9.59 39.48
CA VAL A 909 8.77 10.42 39.44
C VAL A 909 7.48 9.59 39.55
N ASN A 910 6.44 10.20 40.13
CA ASN A 910 5.06 9.68 40.07
C ASN A 910 4.44 10.01 38.71
N ARG A 911 4.73 9.18 37.70
CA ARG A 911 4.27 9.35 36.32
C ARG A 911 2.75 9.47 36.21
N VAL A 912 2.02 8.58 36.90
CA VAL A 912 0.56 8.54 36.90
C VAL A 912 -0.03 9.89 37.31
N LYS A 913 0.49 10.50 38.39
CA LYS A 913 0.06 11.82 38.83
C LYS A 913 0.34 12.90 37.80
N ILE A 914 1.53 12.93 37.20
CA ILE A 914 1.90 13.94 36.21
C ILE A 914 0.96 13.84 34.99
N THR A 915 0.82 12.64 34.41
CA THR A 915 -0.07 12.36 33.27
C THR A 915 -1.53 12.73 33.57
N ALA A 916 -2.04 12.32 34.74
CA ALA A 916 -3.38 12.68 35.20
C ALA A 916 -3.59 14.20 35.36
N THR A 917 -2.57 14.91 35.84
CA THR A 917 -2.60 16.36 36.00
C THR A 917 -2.73 17.04 34.64
N TRP A 918 -1.96 16.60 33.64
CA TRP A 918 -2.08 17.10 32.27
C TRP A 918 -3.45 16.81 31.65
N ALA A 919 -3.98 15.60 31.81
CA ALA A 919 -5.32 15.25 31.33
C ALA A 919 -6.41 16.15 31.93
N SER A 920 -6.34 16.42 33.23
CA SER A 920 -7.28 17.29 33.94
C SER A 920 -7.14 18.75 33.50
N ARG A 921 -5.90 19.23 33.27
CA ARG A 921 -5.64 20.60 32.78
C ARG A 921 -6.12 20.81 31.36
N ALA A 922 -5.92 19.85 30.47
CA ALA A 922 -6.37 19.94 29.09
C ALA A 922 -7.88 20.23 28.97
N LEU A 923 -8.69 19.67 29.90
CA LEU A 923 -10.13 19.94 29.97
C LEU A 923 -10.48 21.38 30.42
N VAL A 924 -9.54 22.09 31.04
CA VAL A 924 -9.69 23.49 31.47
C VAL A 924 -9.12 24.44 30.41
N GLU A 925 -7.95 24.10 29.87
CA GLU A 925 -7.18 24.92 28.93
C GLU A 925 -7.69 24.81 27.47
N SER A 926 -8.61 23.88 27.18
CA SER A 926 -9.16 23.72 25.83
C SER A 926 -9.84 25.02 25.32
N PRO A 927 -9.46 25.53 24.14
CA PRO A 927 -10.04 26.75 23.56
C PRO A 927 -11.50 26.57 23.14
N ASP A 928 -11.91 25.33 22.83
CA ASP A 928 -13.20 24.99 22.22
C ASP A 928 -14.38 24.94 23.21
N ILE A 929 -14.16 25.31 24.47
CA ILE A 929 -15.13 25.13 25.56
C ILE A 929 -15.68 26.50 26.05
N PRO A 930 -17.02 26.66 26.18
CA PRO A 930 -17.62 27.88 26.73
C PRO A 930 -17.11 28.25 28.13
N LEU A 931 -17.07 29.55 28.45
CA LEU A 931 -16.52 30.08 29.71
C LEU A 931 -17.19 29.47 30.96
N SER A 932 -18.50 29.24 30.93
CA SER A 932 -19.25 28.61 32.02
C SER A 932 -18.78 27.18 32.31
N GLN A 933 -18.49 26.42 31.25
CA GLN A 933 -18.00 25.05 31.34
C GLN A 933 -16.51 25.02 31.74
N ARG A 934 -15.73 26.03 31.34
CA ARG A 934 -14.35 26.23 31.80
C ARG A 934 -14.27 26.47 33.32
N ILE A 935 -15.14 27.31 33.87
CA ILE A 935 -15.22 27.57 35.33
C ILE A 935 -15.61 26.30 36.08
N ARG A 936 -16.59 25.55 35.58
CA ARG A 936 -16.99 24.25 36.17
C ARG A 936 -15.85 23.24 36.14
N ASN A 937 -15.11 23.16 35.03
CA ASN A 937 -13.96 22.28 34.88
C ASN A 937 -12.82 22.68 35.82
N PHE A 938 -12.61 23.98 36.05
CA PHE A 938 -11.63 24.50 37.00
C PHE A 938 -11.97 24.13 38.45
N GLY A 939 -13.22 24.24 38.88
CA GLY A 939 -13.65 23.75 40.19
C GLY A 939 -13.41 22.24 40.35
N GLY A 940 -13.72 21.46 39.31
CA GLY A 940 -13.42 20.02 39.26
C GLY A 940 -11.91 19.71 39.22
N HIS A 941 -11.07 20.62 38.72
CA HIS A 941 -9.61 20.48 38.71
C HIS A 941 -9.01 20.61 40.13
N ILE A 942 -9.58 21.48 40.97
CA ILE A 942 -9.16 21.63 42.37
C ILE A 942 -9.47 20.36 43.18
N VAL A 943 -10.70 19.83 43.06
CA VAL A 943 -11.11 18.57 43.73
C VAL A 943 -10.25 17.40 43.26
N PHE A 944 -9.92 17.36 41.98
CA PHE A 944 -9.03 16.36 41.39
C PHE A 944 -7.63 16.36 42.01
N HIS A 945 -7.07 17.53 42.30
CA HIS A 945 -5.77 17.65 42.97
C HIS A 945 -5.77 17.03 44.38
N PHE A 946 -6.89 17.11 45.10
CA PHE A 946 -7.04 16.46 46.40
C PHE A 946 -7.07 14.93 46.27
N VAL A 947 -7.71 14.39 45.24
CA VAL A 947 -7.70 12.94 44.96
C VAL A 947 -6.29 12.45 44.64
N LEU A 948 -5.51 13.22 43.87
CA LEU A 948 -4.12 12.89 43.53
C LEU A 948 -3.16 12.91 44.72
N PHE A 949 -3.49 13.61 45.82
CA PHE A 949 -2.69 13.57 47.06
C PHE A 949 -2.53 12.15 47.62
N THR A 950 -3.57 11.32 47.49
CA THR A 950 -3.50 9.90 47.90
C THR A 950 -2.48 9.10 47.09
N SER A 951 -2.29 9.44 45.81
CA SER A 951 -1.27 8.83 44.94
C SER A 951 0.15 9.23 45.36
N ASP A 952 0.36 10.48 45.81
CA ASP A 952 1.65 10.89 46.37
C ASP A 952 2.01 10.09 47.62
N LEU A 953 1.03 9.87 48.51
CA LEU A 953 1.26 9.07 49.72
C LEU A 953 1.75 7.65 49.37
N VAL A 954 1.10 6.99 48.41
CA VAL A 954 1.52 5.67 47.91
C VAL A 954 2.92 5.72 47.31
N PHE A 955 3.22 6.74 46.49
CA PHE A 955 4.55 6.92 45.89
C PHE A 955 5.65 7.10 46.95
N TYR A 956 5.43 7.95 47.95
CA TYR A 956 6.42 8.17 49.02
C TYR A 956 6.57 6.95 49.94
N ILE A 957 5.50 6.21 50.23
CA ILE A 957 5.57 4.94 50.97
C ILE A 957 6.43 3.93 50.20
N SER A 958 6.19 3.77 48.90
CA SER A 958 6.99 2.89 48.04
C SER A 958 8.46 3.33 48.01
N LYS A 959 8.73 4.65 47.90
CA LYS A 959 10.09 5.19 47.95
C LYS A 959 10.80 4.97 49.29
N ILE A 960 10.09 5.06 50.42
CA ILE A 960 10.64 4.73 51.75
C ILE A 960 10.99 3.25 51.81
N ARG A 961 10.13 2.35 51.30
CA ARG A 961 10.43 0.92 51.23
C ARG A 961 11.64 0.62 50.36
N GLN A 962 11.76 1.29 49.22
CA GLN A 962 12.91 1.18 48.32
C GLN A 962 14.21 1.62 49.01
N LEU A 963 14.17 2.74 49.76
CA LEU A 963 15.31 3.24 50.54
C LEU A 963 15.70 2.28 51.68
N LEU A 964 14.72 1.63 52.31
CA LEU A 964 14.94 0.63 53.37
C LEU A 964 15.29 -0.77 52.84
N GLY A 965 15.32 -0.97 51.52
CA GLY A 965 15.61 -2.27 50.89
C GLY A 965 14.48 -3.30 51.00
N TRP A 966 13.26 -2.89 51.38
CA TRP A 966 12.11 -3.77 51.61
C TRP A 966 11.27 -4.02 50.33
N GLY A 967 11.71 -3.56 49.18
CA GLY A 967 11.00 -3.71 47.91
C GLY A 967 11.55 -2.81 46.80
N GLY A 968 10.86 -2.81 45.65
CA GLY A 968 11.16 -1.93 44.53
C GLY A 968 10.49 -0.55 44.67
N GLY A 969 10.57 0.26 43.62
CA GLY A 969 9.83 1.51 43.49
C GLY A 969 8.37 1.30 43.07
N MET A 970 7.63 2.40 42.94
CA MET A 970 6.19 2.36 42.63
C MET A 970 5.89 1.69 41.28
N GLU A 971 6.75 1.84 40.27
CA GLU A 971 6.56 1.15 38.98
C GLU A 971 6.79 -0.36 39.11
N ASP A 972 7.73 -0.80 39.96
CA ASP A 972 7.94 -2.23 40.24
C ASP A 972 6.72 -2.83 40.94
N ASP A 973 6.09 -2.08 41.86
CA ASP A 973 4.85 -2.49 42.52
C ASP A 973 3.68 -2.59 41.53
N ILE A 974 3.56 -1.63 40.60
CA ILE A 974 2.58 -1.65 39.51
C ILE A 974 2.83 -2.84 38.59
N GLU A 975 4.08 -3.08 38.21
CA GLU A 975 4.45 -4.20 37.34
C GLU A 975 4.17 -5.55 38.00
N LYS A 976 4.47 -5.71 39.29
CA LYS A 976 4.11 -6.92 40.06
C LYS A 976 2.60 -7.13 40.08
N GLN A 977 1.82 -6.09 40.31
CA GLN A 977 0.35 -6.19 40.25
C GLN A 977 -0.15 -6.54 38.86
N MET A 978 0.45 -5.96 37.81
CA MET A 978 0.16 -6.30 36.43
C MET A 978 0.51 -7.77 36.14
N LYS A 979 1.66 -8.29 36.60
CA LYS A 979 2.03 -9.70 36.46
C LYS A 979 1.00 -10.62 37.10
N ILE A 980 0.52 -10.29 38.29
CA ILE A 980 -0.55 -11.03 38.97
C ILE A 980 -1.83 -10.98 38.14
N MET A 981 -2.26 -9.79 37.73
CA MET A 981 -3.47 -9.60 36.92
C MET A 981 -3.38 -10.32 35.57
N ALA A 982 -2.25 -10.22 34.88
CA ALA A 982 -1.99 -10.89 33.62
C ALA A 982 -2.03 -12.39 33.82
N LYS A 983 -1.36 -12.92 34.85
CA LYS A 983 -1.35 -14.35 35.19
C LYS A 983 -2.76 -14.87 35.49
N ASP A 984 -3.59 -14.06 36.14
CA ASP A 984 -4.97 -14.40 36.46
C ASP A 984 -5.90 -14.27 35.23
N MET A 985 -5.54 -13.43 34.25
CA MET A 985 -6.14 -13.38 32.91
C MET A 985 -5.54 -14.41 31.95
N GLY A 986 -4.57 -15.20 32.41
CA GLY A 986 -3.93 -16.26 31.66
C GLY A 986 -2.78 -15.87 30.74
N VAL A 987 -2.13 -14.75 31.03
CA VAL A 987 -0.95 -14.22 30.36
C VAL A 987 0.22 -14.21 31.36
N GLU A 988 1.25 -15.00 31.12
CA GLU A 988 2.50 -14.87 31.86
C GLU A 988 3.36 -13.75 31.24
N LEU A 989 3.93 -12.90 32.10
CA LEU A 989 4.77 -11.77 31.71
C LEU A 989 6.17 -12.01 32.29
N ASP A 990 7.19 -12.02 31.44
CA ASP A 990 8.59 -12.26 31.85
C ASP A 990 9.15 -11.07 32.65
N ASP A 991 10.09 -11.36 33.56
CA ASP A 991 10.77 -10.39 34.43
C ASP A 991 11.80 -9.54 33.66
N ASN A 992 12.37 -10.09 32.58
CA ASN A 992 13.46 -9.46 31.82
C ASN A 992 12.99 -8.72 30.55
N LEU A 993 11.68 -8.61 30.33
CA LEU A 993 11.15 -7.99 29.11
C LEU A 993 11.24 -6.46 29.10
N PHE A 994 11.49 -5.86 30.26
CA PHE A 994 11.48 -4.41 30.46
C PHE A 994 12.88 -3.81 30.66
N GLU A 995 13.92 -4.65 30.57
CA GLU A 995 15.29 -4.23 30.31
C GLU A 995 15.40 -4.05 28.79
N GLY A 996 15.31 -2.79 28.36
CA GLY A 996 15.11 -2.38 26.96
C GLY A 996 16.08 -2.95 25.94
#